data_AF-A0A7K0WX56-F1
#
_entry.id   AF-A0A7K0WX56-F1
#
_cell.length_a   1.000
_cell.length_b   1.000
_cell.length_c   1.000
_cell.angle_alpha   90.00
_cell.angle_beta   90.00
_cell.angle_gamma   90.00
#
_symmetry.space_group_name_H-M   'P 1'
#
loop_
_entity.id
_entity.type
_entity.pdbx_description
1 polymer ?
#
loop_
_entity_poly.entity_id
_entity_poly.type
_entity_poly.pdbx_seq_one_letter_code
_entity_poly.pdbx_strand_id
1 'polypeptide(L)'
;MHADADPFDQLPPTTPVLIGVGEVSETLGSPDYIARSEAALAADAVRAAAADAVAGSGTDPAEVLAALDAAAMTRSFEAMGFGSPLGTPTSYPWAVLRRVGASPSYVVHDALGGQTPQSLVNELAQAVADGEHRVALVMGADVTSTTRHFARGAGAGGERPDFHEDVTGPEVDRGRGTHLVNTRHQVLHGMTNAPVQYALLEHARRHRLGLDRRTYAKQMADLLAPMSEVAAAHPHAAAPTVRSVEEVATTTADNRVVADPYRRLMVARDQVNQGAAVLLASVEAARALGVPQERWVFLHGHASLAEQTMLERPDLSRGPATVAAVQHALEGAGLGIEDVDAMDLYSCFPVAITTVTDALGIDTSDPRRLTLTGGLPFFGGAGSNYSLHAVAEAVRRTRRDPASTVLVGANGGQLSKYAVGVYATRPRPWVPDDSAAVQAALDAGPRVPWTEVADGPAVVETFSVEPRRDGTRTAMLVCRDLAGRRFLATAAADDELLELLADEDAEPIGVRVHARHVQHVNRVALTRASLDRLHPVRRPRLDRTFDRVVVERVGARVEVGVLRPVLDRLAHTELDEVVTAYLADPVARTLLLHGGDEVFCEGLDLTEIGWGGTLVTPPHGAAGLTGRADLDKPVVAAVAGAAHDAGLEVLLACHVVVAEEGATFALTQPWKGLVAEHGAHERLAGLVGRRLADDLVLTGRLLDAREALAAGLVSRVVPRGSGLAVARELCDRVEGAAPTAVQASLRMSREVAVPGRTSRCVDEVAFSEDLLDRLS
;
A
#
# COMPACT_ATOMS: atom_id res chain seq x y z
N MET A 1 45.15 -32.88 29.96
CA MET A 1 44.66 -32.66 28.59
C MET A 1 43.18 -32.95 28.59
N HIS A 2 42.35 -31.94 28.85
CA HIS A 2 40.93 -32.03 28.51
C HIS A 2 40.87 -31.95 26.99
N ALA A 3 40.29 -32.96 26.34
CA ALA A 3 39.88 -32.82 24.96
C ALA A 3 38.89 -31.65 24.92
N ASP A 4 39.18 -30.61 24.14
CA ASP A 4 38.23 -29.52 23.93
C ASP A 4 36.93 -30.15 23.42
N ALA A 5 35.85 -30.01 24.18
CA ALA A 5 34.54 -30.52 23.81
C ALA A 5 34.12 -29.91 22.47
N ASP A 6 33.44 -30.69 21.63
CA ASP A 6 32.91 -30.20 20.35
C ASP A 6 32.08 -28.93 20.61
N PRO A 7 32.40 -27.77 20.00
CA PRO A 7 31.66 -26.54 20.20
C PRO A 7 30.15 -26.69 19.90
N PHE A 8 29.75 -27.66 19.08
CA PHE A 8 28.34 -27.99 18.85
C PHE A 8 27.65 -28.64 20.06
N ASP A 9 28.38 -29.31 20.95
CA ASP A 9 27.84 -29.97 22.15
C ASP A 9 27.48 -28.99 23.27
N GLN A 10 27.99 -27.75 23.20
CA GLN A 10 27.71 -26.71 24.18
C GLN A 10 26.51 -25.82 23.82
N LEU A 11 25.91 -26.02 22.64
CA LEU A 11 24.78 -25.22 22.19
C LEU A 11 23.51 -25.54 22.99
N PRO A 12 22.73 -24.52 23.42
CA PRO A 12 21.38 -24.75 23.94
C PRO A 12 20.54 -25.61 22.98
N PRO A 13 19.77 -26.59 23.47
CA PRO A 13 18.97 -27.49 22.64
C PRO A 13 18.02 -26.77 21.68
N THR A 14 17.52 -25.60 22.09
CA THR A 14 16.59 -24.74 21.33
C THR A 14 17.28 -23.82 20.33
N THR A 15 18.62 -23.82 20.22
CA THR A 15 19.32 -22.96 19.25
C THR A 15 18.82 -23.23 17.83
N PRO A 16 18.34 -22.22 17.09
CA PRO A 16 17.85 -22.41 15.74
C PRO A 16 18.99 -22.59 14.74
N VAL A 17 18.84 -23.55 13.84
CA VAL A 17 19.73 -23.80 12.71
C VAL A 17 18.93 -23.97 11.43
N LEU A 18 19.40 -23.37 10.34
CA LEU A 18 18.90 -23.64 9.01
C LEU A 18 19.49 -24.98 8.56
N ILE A 19 18.61 -25.95 8.30
CA ILE A 19 19.00 -27.34 8.03
C ILE A 19 18.89 -27.70 6.55
N GLY A 20 17.98 -27.09 5.79
CA GLY A 20 17.76 -27.45 4.38
C GLY A 20 17.23 -26.29 3.55
N VAL A 21 17.66 -26.20 2.30
CA VAL A 21 17.22 -25.17 1.35
C VAL A 21 16.88 -25.76 -0.01
N GLY A 22 15.84 -25.24 -0.64
CA GLY A 22 15.33 -25.75 -1.91
C GLY A 22 14.93 -24.61 -2.85
N GLU A 23 15.23 -24.78 -4.12
CA GLU A 23 14.82 -23.86 -5.19
C GLU A 23 14.32 -24.67 -6.39
N VAL A 24 13.31 -24.13 -7.05
CA VAL A 24 12.73 -24.70 -8.28
C VAL A 24 12.37 -23.55 -9.21
N SER A 25 12.52 -23.78 -10.51
CA SER A 25 12.15 -22.81 -11.54
C SER A 25 11.58 -23.53 -12.75
N GLU A 26 10.67 -22.88 -13.46
CA GLU A 26 10.11 -23.37 -14.70
C GLU A 26 10.24 -22.30 -15.79
N THR A 27 10.65 -22.67 -16.99
CA THR A 27 10.84 -21.71 -18.09
C THR A 27 9.80 -21.95 -19.17
N LEU A 28 9.00 -20.93 -19.48
CA LEU A 28 8.03 -20.99 -20.58
C LEU A 28 8.70 -21.41 -21.90
N GLY A 29 8.12 -22.41 -22.56
CA GLY A 29 8.63 -22.94 -23.83
C GLY A 29 9.81 -23.92 -23.72
N SER A 30 10.31 -24.18 -22.50
CA SER A 30 11.25 -25.28 -22.26
C SER A 30 10.56 -26.64 -22.46
N PRO A 31 11.27 -27.70 -22.91
CA PRO A 31 10.73 -29.05 -22.97
C PRO A 31 10.18 -29.57 -21.63
N ASP A 32 10.70 -29.06 -20.51
CA ASP A 32 10.32 -29.47 -19.14
C ASP A 32 9.19 -28.61 -18.54
N TYR A 33 8.64 -27.67 -19.32
CA TYR A 33 7.52 -26.83 -18.89
C TYR A 33 6.22 -27.64 -18.82
N ILE A 34 5.62 -27.71 -17.64
CA ILE A 34 4.36 -28.43 -17.39
C ILE A 34 3.27 -27.54 -16.76
N ALA A 35 3.48 -26.22 -16.74
CA ALA A 35 2.54 -25.22 -16.23
C ALA A 35 2.12 -25.48 -14.77
N ARG A 36 3.10 -25.63 -13.87
CA ARG A 36 2.83 -25.82 -12.44
C ARG A 36 2.05 -24.63 -11.86
N SER A 37 1.12 -24.92 -10.96
CA SER A 37 0.52 -23.91 -10.09
C SER A 37 1.55 -23.38 -9.07
N GLU A 38 1.27 -22.23 -8.47
CA GLU A 38 2.10 -21.68 -7.39
C GLU A 38 2.31 -22.71 -6.27
N ALA A 39 1.22 -23.36 -5.82
CA ALA A 39 1.28 -24.37 -4.77
C ALA A 39 2.11 -25.60 -5.17
N ALA A 40 2.03 -26.04 -6.44
CA ALA A 40 2.85 -27.15 -6.92
C ALA A 40 4.33 -26.78 -7.00
N LEU A 41 4.64 -25.57 -7.47
CA LEU A 41 6.02 -25.09 -7.56
C LEU A 41 6.66 -24.89 -6.18
N ALA A 42 5.92 -24.32 -5.23
CA ALA A 42 6.37 -24.22 -3.84
C ALA A 42 6.54 -25.61 -3.19
N ALA A 43 5.63 -26.56 -3.44
CA ALA A 43 5.76 -27.93 -2.93
C ALA A 43 7.03 -28.63 -3.44
N ASP A 44 7.40 -28.43 -4.71
CA ASP A 44 8.65 -28.96 -5.25
C ASP A 44 9.88 -28.34 -4.56
N ALA A 45 9.86 -27.03 -4.27
CA ALA A 45 10.92 -26.37 -3.51
C ALA A 45 11.02 -26.91 -2.07
N VAL A 46 9.88 -27.15 -1.40
CA VAL A 46 9.84 -27.76 -0.06
C VAL A 46 10.42 -29.17 -0.06
N ARG A 47 10.10 -30.00 -1.06
CA ARG A 47 10.72 -31.34 -1.20
C ARG A 47 12.22 -31.25 -1.42
N ALA A 48 12.68 -30.30 -2.23
CA ALA A 48 14.11 -30.05 -2.44
C ALA A 48 14.81 -29.63 -1.13
N ALA A 49 14.18 -28.76 -0.32
CA ALA A 49 14.72 -28.36 0.98
C ALA A 49 14.81 -29.54 1.96
N ALA A 50 13.80 -30.40 2.01
CA ALA A 50 13.82 -31.58 2.85
C ALA A 50 14.91 -32.56 2.41
N ALA A 51 15.06 -32.80 1.11
CA ALA A 51 16.12 -33.63 0.57
C ALA A 51 17.52 -33.06 0.88
N ASP A 52 17.69 -31.74 0.78
CA ASP A 52 18.92 -31.05 1.12
C ASP A 52 19.28 -31.17 2.62
N ALA A 53 18.28 -31.16 3.51
CA ALA A 53 18.49 -31.27 4.95
C ALA A 53 19.13 -32.59 5.37
N VAL A 54 18.67 -33.70 4.78
CA VAL A 54 19.12 -35.05 5.14
C VAL A 54 20.11 -35.64 4.15
N ALA A 55 20.55 -34.88 3.15
CA ALA A 55 21.47 -35.37 2.14
C ALA A 55 22.81 -35.82 2.75
N GLY A 56 23.04 -37.14 2.72
CA GLY A 56 24.20 -37.81 3.30
C GLY A 56 23.90 -38.60 4.60
N SER A 57 22.73 -38.42 5.22
CA SER A 57 22.38 -39.03 6.52
C SER A 57 21.70 -40.41 6.45
N GLY A 58 21.14 -40.78 5.29
CA GLY A 58 20.31 -41.99 5.15
C GLY A 58 18.87 -41.85 5.66
N THR A 59 18.53 -40.75 6.33
CA THR A 59 17.17 -40.39 6.73
C THR A 59 16.30 -40.10 5.49
N ASP A 60 15.04 -40.55 5.50
CA ASP A 60 14.08 -40.22 4.45
C ASP A 60 13.66 -38.74 4.59
N PRO A 61 13.73 -37.91 3.54
CA PRO A 61 13.24 -36.52 3.56
C PRO A 61 11.79 -36.38 4.06
N ALA A 62 10.95 -37.41 3.90
CA ALA A 62 9.59 -37.44 4.42
C ALA A 62 9.53 -37.36 5.96
N GLU A 63 10.56 -37.85 6.67
CA GLU A 63 10.63 -37.75 8.14
C GLU A 63 10.80 -36.30 8.60
N VAL A 64 11.57 -35.48 7.86
CA VAL A 64 11.71 -34.05 8.14
C VAL A 64 10.39 -33.31 7.94
N LEU A 65 9.67 -33.64 6.85
CA LEU A 65 8.37 -33.04 6.55
C LEU A 65 7.28 -33.44 7.56
N ALA A 66 7.32 -34.69 8.04
CA ALA A 66 6.42 -35.17 9.08
C ALA A 66 6.69 -34.52 10.44
N ALA A 67 7.91 -34.04 10.68
CA ALA A 67 8.30 -33.37 11.92
C ALA A 67 7.94 -31.87 11.96
N LEU A 68 7.47 -31.28 10.85
CA LEU A 68 7.08 -29.87 10.79
C LEU A 68 5.96 -29.54 11.79
N ASP A 69 6.20 -28.57 12.67
CA ASP A 69 5.21 -28.04 13.61
C ASP A 69 4.79 -26.59 13.32
N ALA A 70 5.59 -25.87 12.50
CA ALA A 70 5.30 -24.54 11.98
C ALA A 70 5.60 -24.39 10.48
N ALA A 71 4.79 -23.60 9.76
CA ALA A 71 5.04 -23.21 8.38
C ALA A 71 4.57 -21.79 8.09
N ALA A 72 5.36 -21.02 7.34
CA ALA A 72 5.02 -19.68 6.88
C ALA A 72 5.22 -19.56 5.37
N MET A 73 4.23 -19.00 4.67
CA MET A 73 4.27 -18.78 3.23
C MET A 73 4.26 -17.29 2.89
N THR A 74 5.17 -16.87 2.01
CA THR A 74 5.16 -15.51 1.45
C THR A 74 3.98 -15.33 0.50
N ARG A 75 3.38 -14.13 0.46
CA ARG A 75 2.28 -13.84 -0.47
C ARG A 75 2.78 -13.49 -1.86
N SER A 76 2.26 -14.20 -2.87
CA SER A 76 2.48 -13.93 -4.30
C SER A 76 1.60 -12.79 -4.82
N PHE A 77 1.83 -12.35 -6.04
CA PHE A 77 0.94 -11.41 -6.71
C PHE A 77 -0.44 -12.01 -7.03
N GLU A 78 -0.54 -13.32 -7.28
CA GLU A 78 -1.83 -13.98 -7.54
C GLU A 78 -2.69 -14.04 -6.27
N ALA A 79 -2.06 -14.33 -5.13
CA ALA A 79 -2.69 -14.42 -3.81
C ALA A 79 -3.20 -13.06 -3.27
N MET A 80 -3.04 -11.97 -4.03
CA MET A 80 -3.59 -10.64 -3.73
C MET A 80 -5.06 -10.46 -4.17
N GLY A 81 -5.67 -11.49 -4.76
CA GLY A 81 -7.09 -11.47 -5.13
C GLY A 81 -7.39 -10.63 -6.37
N PHE A 82 -6.43 -10.51 -7.30
CA PHE A 82 -6.64 -9.85 -8.60
C PHE A 82 -7.36 -10.74 -9.63
N GLY A 83 -7.79 -11.94 -9.22
CA GLY A 83 -8.32 -12.96 -10.10
C GLY A 83 -7.21 -13.56 -10.96
N SER A 84 -6.79 -14.78 -10.66
CA SER A 84 -5.98 -15.53 -11.62
C SER A 84 -6.90 -16.10 -12.70
N PRO A 85 -6.61 -15.91 -14.00
CA PRO A 85 -7.33 -16.60 -15.05
C PRO A 85 -7.25 -18.13 -14.91
N LEU A 86 -6.32 -18.67 -14.13
CA LEU A 86 -6.13 -20.11 -13.99
C LEU A 86 -6.84 -20.68 -12.77
N GLY A 87 -7.54 -19.87 -11.96
CA GLY A 87 -8.07 -20.30 -10.66
C GLY A 87 -7.01 -20.22 -9.56
N THR A 88 -7.44 -20.34 -8.31
CA THR A 88 -6.57 -20.25 -7.12
C THR A 88 -7.05 -21.25 -6.06
N PRO A 89 -6.16 -21.76 -5.20
CA PRO A 89 -6.59 -22.53 -4.03
C PRO A 89 -7.34 -21.66 -3.03
N THR A 90 -8.22 -22.25 -2.21
CA THR A 90 -8.86 -21.55 -1.09
C THR A 90 -7.86 -21.19 0.02
N SER A 91 -6.83 -22.02 0.26
CA SER A 91 -5.64 -21.68 1.05
C SER A 91 -4.35 -22.05 0.31
N TYR A 92 -3.50 -21.06 0.05
CA TYR A 92 -2.20 -21.26 -0.59
C TYR A 92 -1.23 -22.10 0.27
N PRO A 93 -1.01 -21.78 1.57
CA PRO A 93 -0.15 -22.61 2.40
C PRO A 93 -0.61 -24.06 2.49
N TRP A 94 -1.91 -24.30 2.69
CA TRP A 94 -2.42 -25.67 2.83
C TRP A 94 -2.38 -26.45 1.52
N ALA A 95 -2.57 -25.81 0.37
CA ALA A 95 -2.33 -26.44 -0.93
C ALA A 95 -0.90 -26.99 -1.03
N VAL A 96 0.10 -26.25 -0.53
CA VAL A 96 1.49 -26.72 -0.48
C VAL A 96 1.67 -27.86 0.52
N LEU A 97 1.23 -27.65 1.77
CA LEU A 97 1.44 -28.59 2.88
C LEU A 97 0.81 -29.96 2.61
N ARG A 98 -0.39 -30.01 2.02
CA ARG A 98 -1.06 -31.27 1.64
C ARG A 98 -0.28 -32.05 0.59
N ARG A 99 0.34 -31.37 -0.39
CA ARG A 99 1.15 -32.01 -1.45
C ARG A 99 2.41 -32.65 -0.91
N VAL A 100 2.98 -32.11 0.15
CA VAL A 100 4.21 -32.63 0.77
C VAL A 100 3.94 -33.55 1.97
N GLY A 101 2.67 -33.82 2.28
CA GLY A 101 2.27 -34.68 3.39
C GLY A 101 2.52 -34.09 4.78
N ALA A 102 2.67 -32.76 4.89
CA ALA A 102 2.89 -32.07 6.16
C ALA A 102 1.56 -31.59 6.77
N SER A 103 1.50 -31.48 8.10
CA SER A 103 0.34 -30.97 8.84
C SER A 103 0.76 -30.25 10.12
N PRO A 104 1.54 -29.15 10.00
CA PRO A 104 1.98 -28.36 11.15
C PRO A 104 0.80 -27.75 11.91
N SER A 105 1.03 -27.49 13.20
CA SER A 105 0.04 -26.88 14.09
C SER A 105 -0.09 -25.37 13.93
N TYR A 106 0.96 -24.72 13.43
CA TYR A 106 1.04 -23.29 13.19
C TYR A 106 1.29 -23.02 11.71
N VAL A 107 0.36 -22.33 11.04
CA VAL A 107 0.46 -21.99 9.60
C VAL A 107 0.19 -20.51 9.41
N VAL A 108 1.08 -19.83 8.71
CA VAL A 108 0.97 -18.39 8.39
C VAL A 108 0.95 -18.19 6.88
N HIS A 109 0.00 -17.38 6.41
CA HIS A 109 0.07 -16.74 5.10
C HIS A 109 0.38 -15.26 5.30
N ASP A 110 1.62 -14.87 5.01
CA ASP A 110 2.10 -13.54 5.35
C ASP A 110 1.56 -12.44 4.42
N ALA A 111 1.89 -11.20 4.74
CA ALA A 111 1.56 -10.05 3.92
C ALA A 111 2.48 -9.89 2.69
N LEU A 112 2.14 -8.97 1.78
CA LEU A 112 2.97 -8.67 0.62
C LEU A 112 4.27 -7.91 1.01
N GLY A 113 5.37 -8.27 0.37
CA GLY A 113 6.59 -7.47 0.33
C GLY A 113 7.87 -8.30 0.22
N GLY A 114 8.88 -7.81 -0.51
CA GLY A 114 10.15 -8.52 -0.72
C GLY A 114 11.00 -8.71 0.55
N GLN A 115 10.66 -8.07 1.67
CA GLN A 115 11.30 -8.29 2.96
C GLN A 115 10.84 -9.59 3.63
N THR A 116 9.65 -10.11 3.28
CA THR A 116 8.99 -11.17 4.05
C THR A 116 9.79 -12.46 4.17
N PRO A 117 10.54 -12.95 3.16
CA PRO A 117 11.31 -14.17 3.34
C PRO A 117 12.29 -14.10 4.50
N GLN A 118 13.04 -12.99 4.59
CA GLN A 118 14.03 -12.80 5.64
C GLN A 118 13.37 -12.54 6.99
N SER A 119 12.30 -11.74 7.04
CA SER A 119 11.60 -11.49 8.32
C SER A 119 10.94 -12.77 8.87
N LEU A 120 10.42 -13.64 8.00
CA LEU A 120 9.87 -14.94 8.41
C LEU A 120 10.96 -15.91 8.91
N VAL A 121 12.16 -15.88 8.30
CA VAL A 121 13.32 -16.62 8.82
C VAL A 121 13.70 -16.10 10.21
N ASN A 122 13.74 -14.77 10.40
CA ASN A 122 14.06 -14.15 11.69
C ASN A 122 13.01 -14.54 12.76
N GLU A 123 11.73 -14.41 12.42
CA GLU A 123 10.59 -14.73 13.29
C GLU A 123 10.59 -16.21 13.71
N LEU A 124 10.70 -17.13 12.76
CA LEU A 124 10.69 -18.57 13.07
C LEU A 124 11.97 -19.02 13.79
N ALA A 125 13.11 -18.38 13.56
CA ALA A 125 14.32 -18.64 14.34
C ALA A 125 14.15 -18.21 15.81
N GLN A 126 13.54 -17.04 16.05
CA GLN A 126 13.19 -16.59 17.41
C GLN A 126 12.22 -17.57 18.09
N ALA A 127 11.14 -17.96 17.41
CA ALA A 127 10.16 -18.91 17.95
C ALA A 127 10.77 -20.28 18.28
N VAL A 128 11.73 -20.76 17.48
CA VAL A 128 12.51 -21.97 17.77
C VAL A 128 13.40 -21.77 19.00
N ALA A 129 14.08 -20.63 19.11
CA ALA A 129 14.92 -20.30 20.26
C ALA A 129 14.14 -20.23 21.58
N ASP A 130 12.91 -19.71 21.52
CA ASP A 130 11.96 -19.62 22.63
C ASP A 130 11.31 -20.98 22.97
N GLY A 131 11.54 -22.01 22.14
CA GLY A 131 11.01 -23.36 22.33
C GLY A 131 9.55 -23.53 21.93
N GLU A 132 8.98 -22.58 21.17
CA GLU A 132 7.61 -22.65 20.65
C GLU A 132 7.49 -23.68 19.52
N HIS A 133 8.55 -23.82 18.72
CA HIS A 133 8.62 -24.71 17.56
C HIS A 133 9.93 -25.48 17.52
N ARG A 134 9.90 -26.70 16.97
CA ARG A 134 11.08 -27.56 16.86
C ARG A 134 11.57 -27.69 15.43
N VAL A 135 10.65 -27.69 14.45
CA VAL A 135 10.97 -27.76 13.01
C VAL A 135 9.99 -26.85 12.25
N ALA A 136 10.54 -25.81 11.62
CA ALA A 136 9.77 -24.78 10.96
C ALA A 136 10.13 -24.65 9.47
N LEU A 137 9.18 -24.21 8.67
CA LEU A 137 9.33 -24.03 7.22
C LEU A 137 8.99 -22.59 6.80
N VAL A 138 9.87 -21.97 6.00
CA VAL A 138 9.56 -20.77 5.20
C VAL A 138 9.49 -21.19 3.74
N MET A 139 8.42 -20.80 3.04
CA MET A 139 8.21 -21.17 1.63
C MET A 139 7.56 -20.05 0.81
N GLY A 140 7.71 -20.13 -0.50
CA GLY A 140 7.01 -19.23 -1.42
C GLY A 140 7.26 -19.60 -2.88
N ALA A 141 6.38 -19.11 -3.75
CA ALA A 141 6.54 -19.21 -5.19
C ALA A 141 5.80 -18.09 -5.92
N ASP A 142 6.16 -17.86 -7.17
CA ASP A 142 5.42 -16.99 -8.09
C ASP A 142 5.41 -17.64 -9.48
N VAL A 143 4.27 -17.56 -10.17
CA VAL A 143 4.04 -18.16 -11.51
C VAL A 143 3.52 -17.14 -12.53
N THR A 144 3.86 -15.86 -12.34
CA THR A 144 3.41 -14.74 -13.18
C THR A 144 3.68 -14.96 -14.68
N SER A 145 4.74 -15.68 -15.05
CA SER A 145 5.00 -16.07 -16.44
C SER A 145 3.87 -16.93 -17.00
N THR A 146 3.54 -18.04 -16.34
CA THR A 146 2.43 -18.93 -16.71
C THR A 146 1.11 -18.16 -16.78
N THR A 147 0.80 -17.38 -15.75
CA THR A 147 -0.46 -16.63 -15.66
C THR A 147 -0.60 -15.63 -16.82
N ARG A 148 0.45 -14.86 -17.13
CA ARG A 148 0.43 -13.89 -18.24
C ARG A 148 0.38 -14.56 -19.61
N HIS A 149 1.00 -15.73 -19.77
CA HIS A 149 0.93 -16.51 -21.01
C HIS A 149 -0.52 -16.88 -21.34
N PHE A 150 -1.27 -17.40 -20.37
CA PHE A 150 -2.67 -17.80 -20.57
C PHE A 150 -3.67 -16.62 -20.54
N ALA A 151 -3.33 -15.49 -19.91
CA ALA A 151 -4.17 -14.28 -19.93
C ALA A 151 -4.28 -13.63 -21.32
N ARG A 152 -3.25 -13.75 -22.17
CA ARG A 152 -3.16 -13.05 -23.48
C ARG A 152 -3.81 -13.81 -24.64
N GLY A 153 -4.46 -14.96 -24.40
CA GLY A 153 -5.13 -15.77 -25.43
C GLY A 153 -4.19 -16.47 -26.43
N ALA A 154 -2.91 -16.11 -26.48
CA ALA A 154 -1.91 -16.64 -27.42
C ALA A 154 -1.42 -18.07 -27.11
N GLY A 155 -1.85 -18.66 -25.98
CA GLY A 155 -1.54 -20.04 -25.58
C GLY A 155 -2.56 -21.10 -26.04
N ALA A 156 -3.57 -20.72 -26.84
CA ALA A 156 -4.73 -21.55 -27.17
C ALA A 156 -4.47 -22.72 -28.15
N GLY A 157 -3.25 -23.27 -28.18
CA GLY A 157 -2.95 -24.55 -28.82
C GLY A 157 -3.00 -25.74 -27.86
N GLY A 158 -2.85 -25.51 -26.55
CA GLY A 158 -2.85 -26.54 -25.50
C GLY A 158 -4.02 -26.38 -24.50
N GLU A 159 -4.23 -27.41 -23.68
CA GLU A 159 -5.24 -27.38 -22.61
C GLU A 159 -4.85 -26.34 -21.54
N ARG A 160 -5.78 -25.46 -21.20
CA ARG A 160 -5.58 -24.43 -20.16
C ARG A 160 -5.61 -25.11 -18.79
N PRO A 161 -4.57 -24.95 -17.95
CA PRO A 161 -4.56 -25.57 -16.63
C PRO A 161 -5.61 -24.93 -15.71
N ASP A 162 -6.11 -25.73 -14.78
CA ASP A 162 -6.97 -25.29 -13.69
C ASP A 162 -6.22 -25.44 -12.37
N PHE A 163 -5.99 -24.31 -11.71
CA PHE A 163 -5.32 -24.16 -10.42
C PHE A 163 -6.33 -23.97 -9.28
N HIS A 164 -7.63 -24.09 -9.54
CA HIS A 164 -8.64 -24.13 -8.49
C HIS A 164 -8.44 -25.36 -7.62
N GLU A 165 -8.45 -25.14 -6.31
CA GLU A 165 -8.35 -26.21 -5.32
C GLU A 165 -9.12 -25.83 -4.07
N ASP A 166 -10.04 -26.70 -3.65
CA ASP A 166 -10.74 -26.53 -2.38
C ASP A 166 -9.94 -27.24 -1.29
N VAL A 167 -9.11 -26.46 -0.59
CA VAL A 167 -8.23 -26.92 0.48
C VAL A 167 -8.18 -25.89 1.60
N THR A 168 -8.50 -26.34 2.82
CA THR A 168 -8.51 -25.48 4.00
C THR A 168 -7.82 -26.15 5.18
N GLY A 169 -7.41 -25.32 6.13
CA GLY A 169 -6.88 -25.72 7.42
C GLY A 169 -6.72 -24.50 8.33
N PRO A 170 -6.40 -24.70 9.61
CA PRO A 170 -6.13 -23.58 10.51
C PRO A 170 -4.93 -22.79 9.99
N GLU A 171 -5.12 -21.50 9.75
CA GLU A 171 -4.06 -20.60 9.33
C GLU A 171 -4.28 -19.18 9.87
N VAL A 172 -3.18 -18.45 10.02
CA VAL A 172 -3.19 -17.01 10.29
C VAL A 172 -2.88 -16.29 8.98
N ASP A 173 -3.92 -15.71 8.36
CA ASP A 173 -3.76 -14.81 7.22
C ASP A 173 -3.49 -13.38 7.73
N ARG A 174 -2.29 -12.85 7.48
CA ARG A 174 -1.87 -11.49 7.91
C ARG A 174 -2.35 -10.37 6.98
N GLY A 175 -3.25 -10.69 6.04
CA GLY A 175 -3.82 -9.80 5.07
C GLY A 175 -2.85 -9.41 3.95
N ARG A 176 -3.23 -8.39 3.18
CA ARG A 176 -2.49 -7.99 1.98
C ARG A 176 -1.26 -7.11 2.26
N GLY A 177 -1.19 -6.43 3.40
CA GLY A 177 -0.08 -5.54 3.76
C GLY A 177 0.13 -4.32 2.87
N THR A 178 -0.91 -3.81 2.21
CA THR A 178 -0.80 -2.73 1.21
C THR A 178 -0.57 -1.33 1.81
N HIS A 179 -0.87 -1.13 3.10
CA HIS A 179 -0.88 0.19 3.76
C HIS A 179 0.47 0.93 3.73
N LEU A 180 1.61 0.22 3.74
CA LEU A 180 2.96 0.79 3.59
C LEU A 180 3.51 0.74 2.15
N VAL A 181 2.75 0.14 1.22
CA VAL A 181 3.12 0.02 -0.19
C VAL A 181 2.43 1.12 -1.01
N ASN A 182 1.16 1.37 -0.71
CA ASN A 182 0.34 2.38 -1.37
C ASN A 182 -0.68 2.95 -0.38
N THR A 183 -0.51 4.21 -0.01
CA THR A 183 -1.53 4.98 0.71
C THR A 183 -2.69 5.36 -0.21
N ARG A 184 -3.87 5.62 0.36
CA ARG A 184 -5.04 6.14 -0.37
C ARG A 184 -4.68 7.31 -1.29
N HIS A 185 -3.91 8.27 -0.75
CA HIS A 185 -3.49 9.46 -1.48
C HIS A 185 -2.65 9.12 -2.72
N GLN A 186 -1.74 8.15 -2.63
CA GLN A 186 -0.94 7.69 -3.77
C GLN A 186 -1.80 6.98 -4.82
N VAL A 187 -2.75 6.15 -4.40
CA VAL A 187 -3.69 5.45 -5.28
C VAL A 187 -4.54 6.44 -6.09
N LEU A 188 -5.08 7.48 -5.43
CA LEU A 188 -5.89 8.51 -6.09
C LEU A 188 -5.12 9.23 -7.20
N HIS A 189 -3.82 9.49 -7.00
CA HIS A 189 -2.96 10.10 -8.01
C HIS A 189 -2.50 9.11 -9.10
N GLY A 190 -2.88 7.84 -9.02
CA GLY A 190 -2.44 6.79 -9.95
C GLY A 190 -1.00 6.34 -9.72
N MET A 191 -0.40 6.65 -8.57
CA MET A 191 0.95 6.23 -8.21
C MET A 191 0.94 4.85 -7.55
N THR A 192 0.53 3.83 -8.31
CA THR A 192 0.42 2.45 -7.82
C THR A 192 1.55 1.54 -8.30
N ASN A 193 2.32 1.99 -9.29
CA ASN A 193 3.35 1.19 -9.95
C ASN A 193 4.74 1.44 -9.33
N ALA A 194 5.47 0.36 -9.03
CA ALA A 194 6.77 0.42 -8.34
C ALA A 194 7.86 1.23 -9.09
N PRO A 195 8.05 1.14 -10.42
CA PRO A 195 9.07 1.93 -11.12
C PRO A 195 8.91 3.44 -10.94
N VAL A 196 7.69 3.97 -11.01
CA VAL A 196 7.40 5.41 -10.80
C VAL A 196 7.73 5.82 -9.36
N GLN A 197 7.36 4.96 -8.43
CA GLN A 197 7.58 5.15 -7.00
C GLN A 197 9.07 5.17 -6.63
N TYR A 198 9.85 4.23 -7.13
CA TYR A 198 11.29 4.15 -6.88
C TYR A 198 12.06 5.27 -7.61
N ALA A 199 11.59 5.66 -8.80
CA ALA A 199 12.19 6.76 -9.54
C ALA A 199 12.18 8.07 -8.76
N LEU A 200 11.13 8.35 -7.98
CA LEU A 200 11.08 9.52 -7.10
C LEU A 200 12.23 9.49 -6.07
N LEU A 201 12.54 8.33 -5.48
CA LEU A 201 13.64 8.18 -4.53
C LEU A 201 15.00 8.29 -5.24
N GLU A 202 15.10 7.73 -6.44
CA GLU A 202 16.29 7.71 -7.28
C GLU A 202 16.69 9.12 -7.75
N HIS A 203 15.73 9.93 -8.22
CA HIS A 203 15.98 11.32 -8.59
C HIS A 203 16.34 12.18 -7.37
N ALA A 204 15.72 11.92 -6.21
CA ALA A 204 16.11 12.60 -4.97
C ALA A 204 17.57 12.29 -4.61
N ARG A 205 18.00 11.02 -4.72
CA ARG A 205 19.39 10.60 -4.53
C ARG A 205 20.34 11.25 -5.52
N ARG A 206 20.02 11.20 -6.82
CA ARG A 206 20.82 11.84 -7.87
C ARG A 206 21.06 13.32 -7.57
N HIS A 207 19.99 14.04 -7.22
CA HIS A 207 20.05 15.47 -6.92
C HIS A 207 20.91 15.77 -5.69
N ARG A 208 20.76 15.00 -4.59
CA ARG A 208 21.61 15.11 -3.40
C ARG A 208 23.09 14.94 -3.73
N LEU A 209 23.42 14.04 -4.66
CA LEU A 209 24.80 13.78 -5.08
C LEU A 209 25.33 14.81 -6.10
N GLY A 210 24.48 15.70 -6.61
CA GLY A 210 24.87 16.71 -7.61
C GLY A 210 25.26 16.11 -8.96
N LEU A 211 24.72 14.94 -9.31
CA LEU A 211 25.07 14.23 -10.55
C LEU A 211 24.09 14.57 -11.68
N ASP A 212 24.64 14.75 -12.89
CA ASP A 212 23.84 14.84 -14.11
C ASP A 212 23.20 13.47 -14.45
N ARG A 213 22.16 13.49 -15.30
CA ARG A 213 21.34 12.30 -15.58
C ARG A 213 22.11 11.21 -16.34
N ARG A 214 23.05 11.59 -17.23
CA ARG A 214 23.83 10.62 -18.02
C ARG A 214 24.87 9.92 -17.16
N THR A 215 25.59 10.68 -16.34
CA THR A 215 26.54 10.13 -15.36
C THR A 215 25.82 9.20 -14.38
N TYR A 216 24.66 9.61 -13.89
CA TYR A 216 23.88 8.78 -12.96
C TYR A 216 23.35 7.49 -13.61
N ALA A 217 22.84 7.56 -14.84
CA ALA A 217 22.40 6.39 -15.59
C ALA A 217 23.53 5.38 -15.82
N LYS A 218 24.74 5.86 -16.11
CA LYS A 218 25.93 5.02 -16.20
C LYS A 218 26.26 4.35 -14.86
N GLN A 219 26.23 5.08 -13.75
CA GLN A 219 26.47 4.50 -12.42
C GLN A 219 25.45 3.40 -12.07
N MET A 220 24.17 3.60 -12.40
CA MET A 220 23.16 2.55 -12.25
C MET A 220 23.48 1.31 -13.09
N ALA A 221 23.96 1.50 -14.32
CA ALA A 221 24.35 0.40 -15.20
C ALA A 221 25.63 -0.32 -14.73
N ASP A 222 26.64 0.42 -14.26
CA ASP A 222 27.87 -0.10 -13.66
C ASP A 222 27.57 -0.98 -12.44
N LEU A 223 26.58 -0.57 -11.62
CA LEU A 223 26.10 -1.35 -10.49
C LEU A 223 25.39 -2.65 -10.90
N LEU A 224 24.53 -2.60 -11.93
CA LEU A 224 23.66 -3.71 -12.28
C LEU A 224 24.31 -4.73 -13.22
N ALA A 225 25.12 -4.30 -14.19
CA ALA A 225 25.67 -5.21 -15.21
C ALA A 225 26.43 -6.42 -14.62
N PRO A 226 27.29 -6.28 -13.58
CA PRO A 226 27.98 -7.42 -12.95
C PRO A 226 27.03 -8.44 -12.31
N MET A 227 25.81 -8.04 -11.94
CA MET A 227 24.80 -8.96 -11.39
C MET A 227 24.30 -9.94 -12.47
N SER A 228 24.28 -9.52 -13.74
CA SER A 228 23.88 -10.40 -14.84
C SER A 228 24.85 -11.56 -15.08
N GLU A 229 26.13 -11.40 -14.74
CA GLU A 229 27.12 -12.50 -14.75
C GLU A 229 26.79 -13.56 -13.71
N VAL A 230 26.44 -13.12 -12.50
CA VAL A 230 26.03 -14.00 -11.40
C VAL A 230 24.72 -14.71 -11.76
N ALA A 231 23.74 -13.99 -12.29
CA ALA A 231 22.48 -14.58 -12.74
C ALA A 231 22.68 -15.62 -13.86
N ALA A 232 23.56 -15.34 -14.84
CA ALA A 232 23.82 -16.26 -15.94
C ALA A 232 24.45 -17.60 -15.49
N ALA A 233 25.15 -17.59 -14.35
CA ALA A 233 25.69 -18.80 -13.74
C ALA A 233 24.69 -19.52 -12.83
N HIS A 234 23.58 -18.88 -12.46
CA HIS A 234 22.61 -19.43 -11.52
C HIS A 234 21.58 -20.34 -12.23
N PRO A 235 21.41 -21.62 -11.85
CA PRO A 235 20.54 -22.56 -12.56
C PRO A 235 19.07 -22.15 -12.64
N HIS A 236 18.61 -21.43 -11.62
CA HIS A 236 17.21 -20.99 -11.49
C HIS A 236 16.93 -19.59 -12.07
N ALA A 237 17.91 -18.93 -12.71
CA ALA A 237 17.70 -17.61 -13.27
C ALA A 237 16.73 -17.64 -14.45
N ALA A 238 15.71 -16.77 -14.42
CA ALA A 238 14.73 -16.63 -15.48
C ALA A 238 15.30 -15.98 -16.76
N ALA A 239 16.46 -15.34 -16.67
CA ALA A 239 17.09 -14.63 -17.78
C ALA A 239 18.63 -14.72 -17.73
N PRO A 240 19.21 -15.89 -18.05
CA PRO A 240 20.65 -16.12 -17.92
C PRO A 240 21.43 -15.52 -19.10
N THR A 241 21.31 -14.21 -19.33
CA THR A 241 22.05 -13.49 -20.37
C THR A 241 22.91 -12.42 -19.71
N VAL A 242 24.23 -12.55 -19.86
CA VAL A 242 25.18 -11.53 -19.44
C VAL A 242 24.96 -10.25 -20.25
N ARG A 243 24.93 -9.11 -19.57
CA ARG A 243 24.72 -7.78 -20.14
C ARG A 243 25.93 -6.91 -19.86
N SER A 244 26.32 -6.11 -20.84
CA SER A 244 27.35 -5.08 -20.66
C SER A 244 26.76 -3.82 -20.02
N VAL A 245 27.61 -3.01 -19.39
CA VAL A 245 27.23 -1.68 -18.86
C VAL A 245 26.56 -0.83 -19.94
N GLU A 246 27.18 -0.77 -21.13
CA GLU A 246 26.65 -0.01 -22.26
C GLU A 246 25.25 -0.47 -22.66
N GLU A 247 25.02 -1.78 -22.69
CA GLU A 247 23.71 -2.33 -23.02
C GLU A 247 22.64 -1.98 -21.97
N VAL A 248 22.99 -2.02 -20.68
CA VAL A 248 22.06 -1.67 -19.59
C VAL A 248 21.73 -0.18 -19.61
N ALA A 249 22.73 0.69 -19.87
CA ALA A 249 22.58 2.14 -19.90
C ALA A 249 21.82 2.66 -21.13
N THR A 250 22.05 2.06 -22.30
CA THR A 250 21.61 2.62 -23.57
C THR A 250 20.14 2.34 -23.86
N THR A 251 19.40 3.41 -24.14
CA THR A 251 18.00 3.35 -24.53
C THR A 251 17.88 2.81 -25.95
N THR A 252 17.15 1.70 -26.11
CA THR A 252 16.81 1.11 -27.41
C THR A 252 15.32 0.77 -27.44
N ALA A 253 14.81 0.26 -28.58
CA ALA A 253 13.44 -0.24 -28.64
C ALA A 253 13.21 -1.39 -27.63
N ASP A 254 14.21 -2.26 -27.46
CA ASP A 254 14.17 -3.40 -26.54
C ASP A 254 14.52 -3.00 -25.11
N ASN A 255 15.36 -1.98 -24.90
CA ASN A 255 15.71 -1.42 -23.59
C ASN A 255 15.07 -0.03 -23.39
N ARG A 256 13.77 0.06 -23.66
CA ARG A 256 13.02 1.32 -23.55
C ARG A 256 12.96 1.85 -22.11
N VAL A 257 12.68 3.15 -21.98
CA VAL A 257 12.34 3.78 -20.69
C VAL A 257 11.05 3.16 -20.15
N VAL A 258 11.08 2.74 -18.88
CA VAL A 258 9.90 2.21 -18.16
C VAL A 258 9.28 3.32 -17.32
N ALA A 259 10.09 3.94 -16.48
CA ALA A 259 9.79 5.15 -15.74
C ALA A 259 11.13 5.83 -15.51
N ASP A 260 11.30 7.06 -15.97
CA ASP A 260 12.55 7.79 -15.81
C ASP A 260 12.99 7.81 -14.33
N PRO A 261 14.22 7.38 -13.99
CA PRO A 261 15.41 7.22 -14.86
C PRO A 261 15.65 5.79 -15.40
N TYR A 262 14.72 4.86 -15.17
CA TYR A 262 14.90 3.46 -15.43
C TYR A 262 14.56 3.04 -16.86
N ARG A 263 15.49 2.26 -17.44
CA ARG A 263 15.27 1.48 -18.65
C ARG A 263 14.84 0.06 -18.28
N ARG A 264 14.31 -0.71 -19.24
CA ARG A 264 13.78 -2.06 -18.99
C ARG A 264 14.80 -3.01 -18.33
N LEU A 265 16.08 -2.92 -18.66
CA LEU A 265 17.14 -3.75 -18.06
C LEU A 265 17.55 -3.29 -16.64
N MET A 266 17.03 -2.17 -16.16
CA MET A 266 17.31 -1.63 -14.82
C MET A 266 16.22 -1.95 -13.79
N VAL A 267 15.12 -2.57 -14.22
CA VAL A 267 13.97 -2.88 -13.35
C VAL A 267 13.80 -4.38 -13.18
N ALA A 268 13.21 -4.79 -12.06
CA ALA A 268 12.89 -6.19 -11.78
C ALA A 268 12.15 -6.87 -12.93
N ARG A 269 12.53 -8.12 -13.24
CA ARG A 269 11.82 -8.99 -14.18
C ARG A 269 10.75 -9.78 -13.43
N ASP A 270 9.52 -9.30 -13.43
CA ASP A 270 8.38 -9.92 -12.73
C ASP A 270 7.79 -11.17 -13.43
N GLN A 271 8.15 -11.42 -14.70
CA GLN A 271 7.69 -12.60 -15.44
C GLN A 271 8.58 -13.81 -15.17
N VAL A 272 8.28 -14.53 -14.09
CA VAL A 272 9.00 -15.73 -13.66
C VAL A 272 8.04 -16.85 -13.28
N ASN A 273 8.54 -18.09 -13.31
CA ASN A 273 8.00 -19.19 -12.51
C ASN A 273 9.14 -19.68 -11.61
N GLN A 274 9.16 -19.26 -10.35
CA GLN A 274 10.23 -19.55 -9.39
C GLN A 274 9.63 -19.85 -8.01
N GLY A 275 10.19 -20.84 -7.32
CA GLY A 275 9.82 -21.20 -5.95
C GLY A 275 11.05 -21.49 -5.10
N ALA A 276 10.96 -21.20 -3.81
CA ALA A 276 12.01 -21.44 -2.85
C ALA A 276 11.45 -21.89 -1.49
N ALA A 277 12.26 -22.60 -0.71
CA ALA A 277 11.95 -23.04 0.63
C ALA A 277 13.19 -23.12 1.51
N VAL A 278 13.03 -22.84 2.81
CA VAL A 278 14.06 -22.92 3.84
C VAL A 278 13.49 -23.64 5.06
N LEU A 279 14.18 -24.67 5.53
CA LEU A 279 13.85 -25.42 6.74
C LEU A 279 14.74 -24.98 7.89
N LEU A 280 14.11 -24.70 9.03
CA LEU A 280 14.76 -24.41 10.30
C LEU A 280 14.44 -25.52 11.30
N ALA A 281 15.38 -25.82 12.18
CA ALA A 281 15.15 -26.70 13.31
C ALA A 281 15.90 -26.22 14.54
N SER A 282 15.40 -26.61 15.72
CA SER A 282 16.22 -26.59 16.93
C SER A 282 17.39 -27.56 16.78
N VAL A 283 18.55 -27.28 17.40
CA VAL A 283 19.68 -28.21 17.45
C VAL A 283 19.27 -29.60 17.95
N GLU A 284 18.37 -29.67 18.93
CA GLU A 284 17.81 -30.94 19.42
C GLU A 284 17.07 -31.70 18.31
N ALA A 285 16.16 -31.04 17.60
CA ALA A 285 15.40 -31.66 16.53
C ALA A 285 16.28 -32.05 15.33
N ALA A 286 17.25 -31.21 14.96
CA ALA A 286 18.22 -31.52 13.91
C ALA A 286 19.01 -32.80 14.24
N ARG A 287 19.46 -32.96 15.49
CA ARG A 287 20.11 -34.20 15.96
C ARG A 287 19.16 -35.39 15.92
N ALA A 288 17.92 -35.24 16.40
CA ALA A 288 16.93 -36.31 16.44
C ALA A 288 16.55 -36.82 15.03
N LEU A 289 16.53 -35.93 14.03
CA LEU A 289 16.29 -36.24 12.63
C LEU A 289 17.53 -36.78 11.89
N GLY A 290 18.69 -36.82 12.54
CA GLY A 290 19.94 -37.26 11.92
C GLY A 290 20.51 -36.28 10.89
N VAL A 291 20.15 -34.99 10.96
CA VAL A 291 20.68 -33.95 10.05
C VAL A 291 22.19 -33.81 10.28
N PRO A 292 23.03 -34.01 9.25
CA PRO A 292 24.49 -33.90 9.39
C PRO A 292 24.91 -32.49 9.83
N GLN A 293 25.86 -32.38 10.76
CA GLN A 293 26.26 -31.08 11.33
C GLN A 293 26.86 -30.13 10.29
N GLU A 294 27.50 -30.65 9.23
CA GLU A 294 28.00 -29.86 8.11
C GLU A 294 26.89 -29.17 7.30
N ARG A 295 25.62 -29.54 7.53
CA ARG A 295 24.44 -28.84 6.97
C ARG A 295 24.00 -27.67 7.83
N TRP A 296 24.43 -27.55 9.07
CA TRP A 296 23.89 -26.54 9.98
C TRP A 296 24.45 -25.16 9.65
N VAL A 297 23.56 -24.21 9.39
CA VAL A 297 23.89 -22.79 9.24
C VAL A 297 23.15 -21.99 10.29
N PHE A 298 23.86 -21.11 10.97
CA PHE A 298 23.34 -20.28 12.06
C PHE A 298 23.02 -18.87 11.54
N LEU A 299 21.92 -18.32 12.04
CA LEU A 299 21.59 -16.90 11.91
C LEU A 299 22.28 -16.14 13.05
N HIS A 300 23.44 -15.55 12.77
CA HIS A 300 24.30 -14.87 13.75
C HIS A 300 23.76 -13.52 14.19
N GLY A 301 23.05 -12.83 13.30
CA GLY A 301 22.46 -11.53 13.55
C GLY A 301 21.32 -11.26 12.58
N HIS A 302 20.35 -10.48 13.02
CA HIS A 302 19.11 -10.27 12.29
C HIS A 302 18.40 -9.00 12.77
N ALA A 303 17.55 -8.45 11.90
CA ALA A 303 16.72 -7.29 12.21
C ALA A 303 15.55 -7.19 11.24
N SER A 304 14.44 -6.58 11.66
CA SER A 304 13.32 -6.23 10.77
C SER A 304 12.75 -4.86 11.16
N LEU A 305 12.86 -3.87 10.27
CA LEU A 305 12.44 -2.49 10.53
C LEU A 305 11.56 -1.93 9.40
N ALA A 306 10.81 -0.88 9.71
CA ALA A 306 9.91 -0.18 8.81
C ALA A 306 10.17 1.33 8.79
N GLU A 307 9.99 1.93 7.62
CA GLU A 307 10.03 3.37 7.40
C GLU A 307 8.70 4.04 7.71
N GLN A 308 8.78 5.36 7.90
CA GLN A 308 7.63 6.24 7.79
C GLN A 308 7.05 6.23 6.36
N THR A 309 5.79 6.69 6.23
CA THR A 309 5.18 6.82 4.90
C THR A 309 5.98 7.78 4.03
N MET A 310 6.00 7.55 2.71
CA MET A 310 6.93 8.23 1.78
C MET A 310 6.93 9.76 1.94
N LEU A 311 5.77 10.41 2.03
CA LEU A 311 5.68 11.87 2.12
C LEU A 311 6.17 12.43 3.47
N GLU A 312 6.19 11.61 4.52
CA GLU A 312 6.64 12.03 5.86
C GLU A 312 8.15 11.92 6.05
N ARG A 313 8.84 11.09 5.25
CA ARG A 313 10.28 10.84 5.41
C ARG A 313 11.11 12.12 5.36
N PRO A 314 11.99 12.41 6.32
CA PRO A 314 12.82 13.63 6.30
C PRO A 314 13.56 13.88 4.97
N ASP A 315 14.12 12.82 4.39
CA ASP A 315 14.89 12.85 3.15
C ASP A 315 14.45 11.66 2.26
N LEU A 316 13.91 11.95 1.08
CA LEU A 316 13.46 10.92 0.14
C LEU A 316 14.61 10.14 -0.51
N SER A 317 15.85 10.64 -0.41
CA SER A 317 17.04 9.98 -0.95
C SER A 317 17.71 9.00 0.00
N ARG A 318 17.16 8.81 1.21
CA ARG A 318 17.72 7.97 2.27
C ARG A 318 16.68 6.99 2.82
N GLY A 319 17.16 5.87 3.33
CA GLY A 319 16.35 4.90 4.07
C GLY A 319 16.95 4.64 5.46
N PRO A 320 16.75 5.52 6.47
CA PRO A 320 17.26 5.31 7.82
C PRO A 320 16.87 3.96 8.44
N ALA A 321 15.65 3.46 8.21
CA ALA A 321 15.23 2.15 8.71
C ALA A 321 16.00 1.00 8.02
N THR A 322 16.26 1.12 6.72
CA THR A 322 17.12 0.17 5.99
C THR A 322 18.53 0.13 6.58
N VAL A 323 19.13 1.30 6.81
CA VAL A 323 20.49 1.40 7.37
C VAL A 323 20.54 0.85 8.79
N ALA A 324 19.57 1.24 9.63
CA ALA A 324 19.46 0.77 10.99
C ALA A 324 19.28 -0.75 11.06
N ALA A 325 18.53 -1.36 10.14
CA ALA A 325 18.33 -2.81 10.12
C ALA A 325 19.65 -3.54 9.82
N VAL A 326 20.44 -3.03 8.87
CA VAL A 326 21.74 -3.62 8.54
C VAL A 326 22.72 -3.47 9.70
N GLN A 327 22.80 -2.27 10.30
CA GLN A 327 23.68 -2.01 11.44
C GLN A 327 23.29 -2.87 12.65
N HIS A 328 22.01 -2.93 12.99
CA HIS A 328 21.51 -3.71 14.12
C HIS A 328 21.77 -5.21 13.94
N ALA A 329 21.59 -5.75 12.73
CA ALA A 329 21.89 -7.15 12.45
C ALA A 329 23.40 -7.45 12.55
N LEU A 330 24.26 -6.54 12.07
CA LEU A 330 25.72 -6.68 12.18
C LEU A 330 26.19 -6.58 13.65
N GLU A 331 25.65 -5.63 14.41
CA GLU A 331 25.90 -5.49 15.85
C GLU A 331 25.47 -6.73 16.62
N GLY A 332 24.29 -7.28 16.32
CA GLY A 332 23.81 -8.55 16.86
C GLY A 332 24.75 -9.72 16.50
N ALA A 333 25.31 -9.70 15.30
CA ALA A 333 26.34 -10.65 14.89
C ALA A 333 27.71 -10.41 15.56
N GLY A 334 27.95 -9.25 16.18
CA GLY A 334 29.24 -8.85 16.72
C GLY A 334 30.29 -8.62 15.63
N LEU A 335 29.83 -8.12 14.47
CA LEU A 335 30.63 -7.94 13.25
C LEU A 335 30.46 -6.51 12.72
N GLY A 336 31.46 -6.04 11.98
CA GLY A 336 31.34 -4.89 11.09
C GLY A 336 31.02 -5.31 9.65
N ILE A 337 30.75 -4.33 8.79
CA ILE A 337 30.50 -4.60 7.36
C ILE A 337 31.75 -5.13 6.66
N GLU A 338 32.93 -4.82 7.19
CA GLU A 338 34.24 -5.30 6.76
C GLU A 338 34.46 -6.79 7.01
N ASP A 339 33.73 -7.38 7.97
CA ASP A 339 33.79 -8.82 8.28
C ASP A 339 32.86 -9.66 7.40
N VAL A 340 32.04 -9.01 6.55
CA VAL A 340 31.12 -9.70 5.64
C VAL A 340 31.88 -10.09 4.37
N ASP A 341 31.97 -11.39 4.10
CA ASP A 341 32.68 -11.95 2.93
C ASP A 341 31.83 -11.93 1.66
N ALA A 342 30.51 -11.95 1.80
CA ALA A 342 29.58 -11.92 0.69
C ALA A 342 28.22 -11.36 1.10
N MET A 343 27.48 -10.81 0.15
CA MET A 343 26.15 -10.31 0.41
C MET A 343 25.20 -10.48 -0.76
N ASP A 344 23.91 -10.59 -0.44
CA ASP A 344 22.82 -10.36 -1.39
C ASP A 344 21.98 -9.18 -0.92
N LEU A 345 22.09 -8.06 -1.64
CA LEU A 345 21.29 -6.88 -1.41
C LEU A 345 20.12 -6.85 -2.40
N TYR A 346 18.90 -6.76 -1.87
CA TYR A 346 17.69 -6.68 -2.68
C TYR A 346 17.75 -5.56 -3.72
N SER A 347 17.43 -5.89 -4.97
CA SER A 347 17.85 -5.13 -6.15
C SER A 347 16.74 -4.90 -7.18
N CYS A 348 15.48 -4.72 -6.76
CA CYS A 348 14.38 -4.43 -7.69
C CYS A 348 14.65 -3.18 -8.54
N PHE A 349 15.34 -2.20 -7.94
CA PHE A 349 15.83 -0.97 -8.53
C PHE A 349 17.18 -0.59 -7.88
N PRO A 350 18.07 0.14 -8.58
CA PRO A 350 19.38 0.58 -8.06
C PRO A 350 19.34 1.27 -6.68
N VAL A 351 18.38 2.15 -6.40
CA VAL A 351 18.27 2.84 -5.10
C VAL A 351 18.10 1.90 -3.89
N ALA A 352 17.55 0.69 -4.10
CA ALA A 352 17.43 -0.31 -3.03
C ALA A 352 18.79 -0.88 -2.58
N ILE A 353 19.77 -0.87 -3.48
CA ILE A 353 21.15 -1.25 -3.17
C ILE A 353 21.88 -0.02 -2.63
N THR A 354 21.77 1.11 -3.34
CA THR A 354 22.61 2.28 -3.03
C THR A 354 22.26 2.97 -1.71
N THR A 355 21.03 2.81 -1.21
CA THR A 355 20.67 3.21 0.16
C THR A 355 21.58 2.54 1.21
N VAL A 356 21.91 1.25 1.01
CA VAL A 356 22.79 0.50 1.91
C VAL A 356 24.24 0.90 1.67
N THR A 357 24.69 0.89 0.41
CA THR A 357 26.10 1.12 0.09
C THR A 357 26.56 2.54 0.43
N ASP A 358 25.71 3.56 0.23
CA ASP A 358 26.01 4.94 0.59
C ASP A 358 26.24 5.10 2.11
N ALA A 359 25.44 4.41 2.91
CA ALA A 359 25.48 4.53 4.36
C ALA A 359 26.66 3.77 4.98
N LEU A 360 27.05 2.65 4.37
CA LEU A 360 28.15 1.80 4.83
C LEU A 360 29.48 2.07 4.12
N GLY A 361 29.52 3.01 3.18
CA GLY A 361 30.74 3.34 2.43
C GLY A 361 31.23 2.22 1.52
N ILE A 362 30.31 1.40 1.01
CA ILE A 362 30.62 0.29 0.08
C ILE A 362 30.68 0.85 -1.34
N ASP A 363 31.77 0.57 -2.07
CA ASP A 363 31.88 0.96 -3.47
C ASP A 363 31.00 0.05 -4.35
N THR A 364 30.40 0.59 -5.40
CA THR A 364 29.56 -0.22 -6.32
C THR A 364 30.36 -1.28 -7.09
N SER A 365 31.69 -1.14 -7.15
CA SER A 365 32.64 -2.10 -7.70
C SER A 365 33.26 -3.04 -6.65
N ASP A 366 32.69 -3.10 -5.43
CA ASP A 366 33.19 -3.95 -4.34
C ASP A 366 33.40 -5.41 -4.82
N PRO A 367 34.61 -5.98 -4.62
CA PRO A 367 34.97 -7.29 -5.14
C PRO A 367 34.16 -8.44 -4.54
N ARG A 368 33.51 -8.25 -3.38
CA ARG A 368 32.62 -9.24 -2.76
C ARG A 368 31.36 -9.49 -3.59
N ARG A 369 31.05 -8.54 -4.48
CA ARG A 369 29.80 -8.42 -5.25
C ARG A 369 28.59 -8.21 -4.33
N LEU A 370 27.60 -7.48 -4.82
CA LEU A 370 26.43 -7.05 -4.05
C LEU A 370 25.22 -7.99 -4.23
N THR A 371 25.44 -9.18 -4.80
CA THR A 371 24.43 -10.22 -5.01
C THR A 371 25.05 -11.62 -5.03
N LEU A 372 24.29 -12.59 -4.52
CA LEU A 372 24.56 -14.03 -4.61
C LEU A 372 23.73 -14.69 -5.72
N THR A 373 22.54 -14.15 -5.98
CA THR A 373 21.55 -14.70 -6.93
C THR A 373 21.69 -14.11 -8.34
N GLY A 374 22.19 -12.89 -8.45
CA GLY A 374 22.28 -12.13 -9.70
C GLY A 374 21.23 -11.03 -9.87
N GLY A 375 20.49 -10.71 -8.81
CA GLY A 375 19.60 -9.55 -8.74
C GLY A 375 18.28 -9.67 -9.51
N LEU A 376 17.24 -8.98 -9.06
CA LEU A 376 15.89 -9.09 -9.64
C LEU A 376 15.78 -8.78 -11.14
N PRO A 377 16.57 -7.86 -11.73
CA PRO A 377 16.50 -7.59 -13.17
C PRO A 377 16.94 -8.79 -14.04
N PHE A 378 17.82 -9.65 -13.52
CA PHE A 378 18.47 -10.73 -14.30
C PHE A 378 18.16 -12.13 -13.78
N PHE A 379 18.24 -12.36 -12.47
CA PHE A 379 17.82 -13.62 -11.85
C PHE A 379 16.31 -13.85 -12.05
N GLY A 380 15.52 -12.77 -12.03
CA GLY A 380 14.07 -12.85 -12.00
C GLY A 380 13.53 -12.48 -10.62
N GLY A 381 12.42 -11.74 -10.60
CA GLY A 381 11.79 -11.25 -9.39
C GLY A 381 10.51 -12.01 -9.11
N ALA A 382 10.59 -13.06 -8.30
CA ALA A 382 9.43 -13.80 -7.76
C ALA A 382 8.65 -12.97 -6.71
N GLY A 383 8.38 -11.69 -7.02
CA GLY A 383 7.69 -10.74 -6.15
C GLY A 383 8.27 -10.70 -4.73
N SER A 384 7.43 -11.07 -3.77
CA SER A 384 7.80 -11.16 -2.35
C SER A 384 8.88 -12.21 -2.07
N ASN A 385 8.98 -13.26 -2.89
CA ASN A 385 9.77 -14.45 -2.58
C ASN A 385 11.25 -14.39 -3.04
N TYR A 386 11.69 -13.34 -3.74
CA TYR A 386 13.07 -13.24 -4.24
C TYR A 386 14.11 -13.51 -3.13
N SER A 387 13.96 -12.86 -1.97
CA SER A 387 14.96 -12.94 -0.90
C SER A 387 15.08 -14.35 -0.30
N LEU A 388 14.10 -15.24 -0.50
CA LEU A 388 14.22 -16.64 -0.06
C LEU A 388 15.26 -17.40 -0.89
N HIS A 389 15.38 -17.09 -2.19
CA HIS A 389 16.46 -17.58 -3.05
C HIS A 389 17.82 -17.07 -2.58
N ALA A 390 17.89 -15.80 -2.14
CA ALA A 390 19.11 -15.23 -1.56
C ALA A 390 19.52 -15.94 -0.25
N VAL A 391 18.56 -16.24 0.64
CA VAL A 391 18.82 -17.07 1.84
C VAL A 391 19.29 -18.47 1.46
N ALA A 392 18.67 -19.09 0.46
CA ALA A 392 19.10 -20.41 -0.03
C ALA A 392 20.56 -20.39 -0.51
N GLU A 393 20.97 -19.41 -1.30
CA GLU A 393 22.36 -19.31 -1.76
C GLU A 393 23.33 -18.90 -0.64
N ALA A 394 22.90 -18.09 0.33
CA ALA A 394 23.69 -17.79 1.54
C ALA A 394 24.00 -19.07 2.34
N VAL A 395 23.01 -19.94 2.52
CA VAL A 395 23.19 -21.25 3.15
C VAL A 395 24.14 -22.14 2.35
N ARG A 396 23.99 -22.22 1.02
CA ARG A 396 24.91 -23.01 0.20
C ARG A 396 26.34 -22.48 0.23
N ARG A 397 26.51 -21.15 0.18
CA ARG A 397 27.82 -20.52 0.20
C ARG A 397 28.55 -20.75 1.53
N THR A 398 27.87 -20.52 2.65
CA THR A 398 28.45 -20.77 3.99
C THR A 398 28.81 -22.23 4.22
N ARG A 399 28.07 -23.19 3.63
CA ARG A 399 28.45 -24.62 3.66
C ARG A 399 29.66 -24.94 2.77
N ARG A 400 29.77 -24.32 1.59
CA ARG A 400 30.93 -24.51 0.68
C ARG A 400 32.20 -23.87 1.23
N ASP A 401 32.07 -22.74 1.91
CA ASP A 401 33.15 -22.03 2.57
C ASP A 401 32.77 -21.75 4.04
N PRO A 402 33.06 -22.71 4.96
CA PRO A 402 32.69 -22.61 6.36
C PRO A 402 33.29 -21.42 7.12
N ALA A 403 34.35 -20.79 6.58
CA ALA A 403 34.92 -19.59 7.18
C ALA A 403 34.12 -18.33 6.85
N SER A 404 33.28 -18.37 5.80
CA SER A 404 32.58 -17.20 5.30
C SER A 404 31.41 -16.74 6.17
N THR A 405 31.25 -15.43 6.24
CA THR A 405 30.05 -14.75 6.75
C THR A 405 29.29 -14.12 5.59
N VAL A 406 27.98 -14.37 5.53
CA VAL A 406 27.13 -13.91 4.43
C VAL A 406 25.98 -13.06 4.94
N LEU A 407 25.77 -11.88 4.35
CA LEU A 407 24.67 -10.98 4.67
C LEU A 407 23.57 -11.04 3.60
N VAL A 408 22.31 -11.17 4.01
CA VAL A 408 21.14 -11.02 3.13
C VAL A 408 20.33 -9.82 3.59
N GLY A 409 20.11 -8.87 2.68
CA GLY A 409 19.26 -7.70 2.90
C GLY A 409 18.02 -7.77 2.01
N ALA A 410 16.84 -7.81 2.61
CA ALA A 410 15.56 -8.02 1.96
C ALA A 410 14.68 -6.77 2.07
N ASN A 411 14.20 -6.25 0.93
CA ASN A 411 13.47 -4.98 0.87
C ASN A 411 12.01 -5.15 0.46
N GLY A 412 11.12 -4.37 1.10
CA GLY A 412 9.68 -4.33 0.82
C GLY A 412 9.11 -2.94 0.62
N GLY A 413 8.08 -2.83 -0.22
CA GLY A 413 7.43 -1.55 -0.52
C GLY A 413 8.34 -0.62 -1.31
N GLN A 414 8.42 0.65 -0.91
CA GLN A 414 9.24 1.70 -1.53
C GLN A 414 10.44 2.05 -0.62
N LEU A 415 11.30 1.07 -0.33
CA LEU A 415 12.18 1.10 0.86
C LEU A 415 11.36 1.25 2.15
N SER A 416 10.13 0.72 2.16
CA SER A 416 9.19 0.90 3.28
C SER A 416 9.50 -0.04 4.44
N LYS A 417 10.09 -1.20 4.15
CA LYS A 417 10.40 -2.26 5.11
C LYS A 417 11.71 -2.91 4.71
N TYR A 418 12.55 -3.23 5.68
CA TYR A 418 13.83 -3.90 5.43
C TYR A 418 14.09 -4.95 6.50
N ALA A 419 14.42 -6.16 6.07
CA ALA A 419 14.77 -7.27 6.93
C ALA A 419 16.16 -7.79 6.57
N VAL A 420 16.95 -8.15 7.57
CA VAL A 420 18.35 -8.54 7.41
C VAL A 420 18.62 -9.85 8.15
N GLY A 421 19.48 -10.68 7.56
CA GLY A 421 20.06 -11.86 8.21
C GLY A 421 21.54 -11.98 7.91
N VAL A 422 22.32 -12.36 8.92
CA VAL A 422 23.76 -12.63 8.84
C VAL A 422 23.98 -14.12 9.12
N TYR A 423 24.54 -14.84 8.15
CA TYR A 423 24.64 -16.29 8.14
C TYR A 423 26.08 -16.76 8.23
N ALA A 424 26.33 -17.79 9.06
CA ALA A 424 27.63 -18.46 9.16
C ALA A 424 27.46 -19.90 9.69
N THR A 425 28.42 -20.78 9.43
CA THR A 425 28.41 -22.17 9.97
C THR A 425 29.01 -22.28 11.36
N ARG A 426 29.75 -21.25 11.81
CA ARG A 426 30.37 -21.23 13.14
C ARG A 426 29.28 -21.37 14.22
N PRO A 427 29.37 -22.37 15.12
CA PRO A 427 28.43 -22.57 16.21
C PRO A 427 28.27 -21.32 17.07
N ARG A 428 27.02 -20.93 17.32
CA ARG A 428 26.71 -19.80 18.19
C ARG A 428 25.32 -19.99 18.82
N PRO A 429 25.15 -19.73 20.13
CA PRO A 429 23.84 -19.61 20.75
C PRO A 429 23.01 -18.50 20.11
N TRP A 430 21.68 -18.61 20.19
CA TRP A 430 20.77 -17.57 19.75
C TRP A 430 21.00 -16.25 20.51
N VAL A 431 20.99 -15.14 19.77
CA VAL A 431 20.99 -13.79 20.33
C VAL A 431 19.73 -13.09 19.80
N PRO A 432 18.75 -12.79 20.67
CA PRO A 432 17.59 -11.99 20.28
C PRO A 432 18.02 -10.61 19.78
N ASP A 433 17.31 -10.10 18.78
CA ASP A 433 17.48 -8.72 18.33
C ASP A 433 16.67 -7.74 19.21
N ASP A 434 16.79 -6.44 18.95
CA ASP A 434 16.08 -5.36 19.65
C ASP A 434 15.46 -4.40 18.62
N SER A 435 14.94 -4.95 17.50
CA SER A 435 14.29 -4.16 16.45
C SER A 435 13.13 -3.34 17.01
N ALA A 436 12.48 -3.77 18.11
CA ALA A 436 11.40 -3.02 18.74
C ALA A 436 11.88 -1.66 19.29
N ALA A 437 13.02 -1.62 20.00
CA ALA A 437 13.57 -0.36 20.50
C ALA A 437 14.09 0.51 19.36
N VAL A 438 14.76 -0.09 18.36
CA VAL A 438 15.24 0.63 17.18
C VAL A 438 14.07 1.24 16.39
N GLN A 439 12.97 0.49 16.21
CA GLN A 439 11.77 0.98 15.55
C GLN A 439 11.12 2.14 16.32
N ALA A 440 11.03 2.04 17.65
CA ALA A 440 10.48 3.12 18.46
C ALA A 440 11.28 4.43 18.32
N ALA A 441 12.61 4.34 18.18
CA ALA A 441 13.46 5.49 17.91
C ALA A 441 13.24 6.08 16.51
N LEU A 442 13.06 5.23 15.48
CA LEU A 442 12.73 5.66 14.12
C LEU A 442 11.36 6.34 14.04
N ASP A 443 10.36 5.80 14.74
CA ASP A 443 8.99 6.32 14.75
C ASP A 443 8.89 7.70 15.41
N ALA A 444 9.72 7.93 16.44
CA ALA A 444 9.88 9.22 17.12
C ALA A 444 10.73 10.23 16.32
N GLY A 445 11.32 9.81 15.20
CA GLY A 445 12.09 10.68 14.32
C GLY A 445 11.26 11.81 13.69
N PRO A 446 11.93 12.85 13.15
CA PRO A 446 11.26 13.98 12.52
C PRO A 446 10.38 13.52 11.36
N ARG A 447 9.28 14.26 11.12
CA ARG A 447 8.35 14.05 10.00
C ARG A 447 8.19 15.35 9.22
N VAL A 448 8.11 15.23 7.90
CA VAL A 448 7.78 16.36 7.03
C VAL A 448 6.26 16.50 6.95
N PRO A 449 5.70 17.68 7.28
CA PRO A 449 4.28 17.93 7.09
C PRO A 449 3.90 17.79 5.61
N TRP A 450 2.72 17.24 5.33
CA TRP A 450 2.19 17.12 3.97
C TRP A 450 0.72 17.55 3.92
N THR A 451 0.23 17.85 2.72
CA THR A 451 -1.16 18.26 2.48
C THR A 451 -1.77 17.43 1.35
N GLU A 452 -3.02 17.01 1.52
CA GLU A 452 -3.77 16.30 0.50
C GLU A 452 -4.22 17.24 -0.62
N VAL A 453 -4.58 18.47 -0.26
CA VAL A 453 -5.07 19.52 -1.15
C VAL A 453 -3.99 20.58 -1.30
N ALA A 454 -3.52 20.79 -2.53
CA ALA A 454 -2.50 21.77 -2.86
C ALA A 454 -2.99 22.74 -3.95
N ASP A 455 -3.01 24.03 -3.61
CA ASP A 455 -3.38 25.11 -4.50
C ASP A 455 -2.37 26.26 -4.39
N GLY A 456 -1.80 26.66 -5.52
CA GLY A 456 -0.87 27.80 -5.60
C GLY A 456 0.54 27.42 -6.06
N PRO A 457 1.50 28.36 -5.92
CA PRO A 457 2.88 28.12 -6.31
C PRO A 457 3.55 27.07 -5.43
N ALA A 458 4.37 26.23 -6.07
CA ALA A 458 5.12 25.15 -5.43
C ALA A 458 6.47 24.95 -6.13
N VAL A 459 7.29 24.08 -5.57
CA VAL A 459 8.61 23.71 -6.10
C VAL A 459 8.69 22.19 -6.23
N VAL A 460 9.25 21.69 -7.33
CA VAL A 460 9.50 20.26 -7.52
C VAL A 460 10.58 19.79 -6.55
N GLU A 461 10.29 18.79 -5.72
CA GLU A 461 11.26 18.14 -4.83
C GLU A 461 11.85 16.88 -5.47
N THR A 462 11.01 16.10 -6.15
CA THR A 462 11.43 14.98 -7.00
C THR A 462 10.33 14.63 -8.00
N PHE A 463 10.66 13.85 -9.03
CA PHE A 463 9.78 13.52 -10.13
C PHE A 463 10.04 12.13 -10.72
N SER A 464 9.10 11.67 -11.54
CA SER A 464 9.28 10.55 -12.45
C SER A 464 8.41 10.78 -13.68
N VAL A 465 8.89 10.37 -14.86
CA VAL A 465 8.16 10.44 -16.13
C VAL A 465 7.92 9.04 -16.68
N GLU A 466 6.67 8.70 -16.92
CA GLU A 466 6.23 7.43 -17.49
C GLU A 466 5.76 7.62 -18.94
N PRO A 467 6.38 6.96 -19.93
CA PRO A 467 5.87 6.91 -21.29
C PRO A 467 4.62 6.02 -21.38
N ARG A 468 3.63 6.46 -22.13
CA ARG A 468 2.38 5.72 -22.40
C ARG A 468 2.46 5.01 -23.76
N ARG A 469 1.63 3.97 -23.94
CA ARG A 469 1.59 3.17 -25.18
C ARG A 469 1.12 3.96 -26.41
N ASP A 470 0.34 5.02 -26.20
CA ASP A 470 -0.15 5.92 -27.24
C ASP A 470 0.87 7.01 -27.62
N GLY A 471 2.08 6.98 -27.05
CA GLY A 471 3.14 7.95 -27.28
C GLY A 471 3.07 9.18 -26.37
N THR A 472 2.03 9.33 -25.54
CA THR A 472 1.94 10.40 -24.55
C THR A 472 2.83 10.12 -23.34
N ARG A 473 2.96 11.11 -22.45
CA ARG A 473 3.75 10.99 -21.20
C ARG A 473 2.87 11.39 -20.02
N THR A 474 3.10 10.76 -18.88
CA THR A 474 2.56 11.22 -17.60
C THR A 474 3.70 11.39 -16.63
N ALA A 475 3.71 12.50 -15.90
CA ALA A 475 4.64 12.73 -14.82
C ALA A 475 3.96 12.59 -13.46
N MET A 476 4.71 12.00 -12.52
CA MET A 476 4.43 12.00 -11.10
C MET A 476 5.44 12.89 -10.41
N LEU A 477 5.00 13.76 -9.51
CA LEU A 477 5.86 14.70 -8.82
C LEU A 477 5.56 14.71 -7.33
N VAL A 478 6.62 14.81 -6.52
CA VAL A 478 6.51 15.29 -5.14
C VAL A 478 6.95 16.74 -5.15
N CYS A 479 6.11 17.61 -4.63
CA CYS A 479 6.33 19.05 -4.61
C CYS A 479 6.27 19.59 -3.18
N ARG A 480 6.86 20.76 -2.96
CA ARG A 480 6.73 21.56 -1.74
C ARG A 480 5.95 22.84 -2.01
N ASP A 481 4.94 23.11 -1.19
CA ASP A 481 4.25 24.40 -1.21
C ASP A 481 5.09 25.50 -0.50
N LEU A 482 4.60 26.73 -0.52
CA LEU A 482 5.28 27.86 0.14
C LEU A 482 5.36 27.73 1.68
N ALA A 483 4.52 26.89 2.29
CA ALA A 483 4.58 26.58 3.71
C ALA A 483 5.57 25.44 4.02
N GLY A 484 6.26 24.91 2.99
CA GLY A 484 7.21 23.81 3.12
C GLY A 484 6.55 22.43 3.23
N ARG A 485 5.22 22.34 3.12
CA ARG A 485 4.48 21.08 3.18
C ARG A 485 4.64 20.33 1.87
N ARG A 486 4.81 19.01 1.94
CA ARG A 486 4.83 18.15 0.75
C ARG A 486 3.42 17.87 0.21
N PHE A 487 3.32 17.61 -1.07
CA PHE A 487 2.14 17.02 -1.69
C PHE A 487 2.54 16.21 -2.92
N LEU A 488 1.74 15.20 -3.24
CA LEU A 488 1.86 14.43 -4.47
C LEU A 488 1.07 15.14 -5.57
N ALA A 489 1.60 15.17 -6.80
CA ALA A 489 0.92 15.77 -7.94
C ALA A 489 1.20 15.03 -9.25
N THR A 490 0.34 15.26 -10.23
CA THR A 490 0.45 14.68 -11.57
C THR A 490 0.43 15.75 -12.66
N ALA A 491 1.12 15.48 -13.77
CA ALA A 491 1.04 16.27 -14.99
C ALA A 491 0.93 15.33 -16.20
N ALA A 492 -0.01 15.60 -17.10
CA ALA A 492 -0.24 14.76 -18.29
C ALA A 492 -0.50 15.55 -19.58
N ALA A 493 -0.70 16.87 -19.50
CA ALA A 493 -1.14 17.69 -20.62
C ALA A 493 -0.37 19.02 -20.76
N ASP A 494 0.64 19.25 -19.92
CA ASP A 494 1.51 20.42 -20.02
C ASP A 494 2.81 20.02 -20.73
N ASP A 495 2.84 20.18 -22.06
CA ASP A 495 3.96 19.74 -22.89
C ASP A 495 5.28 20.41 -22.48
N GLU A 496 5.26 21.69 -22.12
CA GLU A 496 6.47 22.41 -21.65
C GLU A 496 7.03 21.79 -20.37
N LEU A 497 6.17 21.44 -19.42
CA LEU A 497 6.59 20.75 -18.19
C LEU A 497 7.09 19.33 -18.49
N LEU A 498 6.39 18.58 -19.33
CA LEU A 498 6.76 17.20 -19.68
C LEU A 498 8.07 17.14 -20.49
N GLU A 499 8.33 18.13 -21.34
CA GLU A 499 9.61 18.29 -22.03
C GLU A 499 10.73 18.61 -21.06
N LEU A 500 10.53 19.58 -20.14
CA LEU A 500 11.50 19.89 -19.10
C LEU A 500 11.83 18.67 -18.22
N LEU A 501 10.82 17.92 -17.80
CA LEU A 501 11.01 16.74 -16.95
C LEU A 501 11.70 15.59 -17.70
N ALA A 502 11.49 15.48 -19.02
CA ALA A 502 12.09 14.44 -19.83
C ALA A 502 13.52 14.78 -20.30
N ASP A 503 13.87 16.07 -20.40
CA ASP A 503 15.18 16.54 -20.87
C ASP A 503 16.33 16.09 -19.97
N GLU A 504 17.24 15.26 -20.51
CA GLU A 504 18.38 14.70 -19.78
C GLU A 504 19.43 15.75 -19.39
N ASP A 505 19.44 16.90 -20.06
CA ASP A 505 20.38 17.99 -19.83
C ASP A 505 19.80 19.07 -18.89
N ALA A 506 18.52 18.93 -18.49
CA ALA A 506 17.85 19.81 -17.54
C ALA A 506 17.86 19.25 -16.10
N GLU A 507 17.76 20.16 -15.11
CA GLU A 507 17.50 19.82 -13.71
C GLU A 507 16.12 20.34 -13.29
N PRO A 508 15.10 19.47 -13.25
CA PRO A 508 13.75 19.86 -12.86
C PRO A 508 13.57 20.04 -11.35
N ILE A 509 14.42 19.44 -10.52
CA ILE A 509 14.33 19.59 -9.06
C ILE A 509 14.69 21.02 -8.68
N GLY A 510 13.84 21.65 -7.86
CA GLY A 510 13.95 23.06 -7.52
C GLY A 510 13.20 24.01 -8.47
N VAL A 511 12.67 23.51 -9.59
CA VAL A 511 11.88 24.33 -10.52
C VAL A 511 10.53 24.69 -9.90
N ARG A 512 10.12 25.95 -10.10
CA ARG A 512 8.81 26.44 -9.66
C ARG A 512 7.72 25.92 -10.60
N VAL A 513 6.65 25.41 -10.00
CA VAL A 513 5.42 24.98 -10.67
C VAL A 513 4.22 25.60 -9.99
N HIS A 514 3.05 25.46 -10.61
CA HIS A 514 1.77 25.86 -10.01
C HIS A 514 0.88 24.65 -9.86
N ALA A 515 0.39 24.43 -8.64
CA ALA A 515 -0.51 23.35 -8.28
C ALA A 515 -1.96 23.83 -8.23
N ARG A 516 -2.87 22.93 -8.57
CA ARG A 516 -4.31 23.04 -8.30
C ARG A 516 -4.89 21.68 -7.95
N HIS A 517 -5.71 21.64 -6.91
CA HIS A 517 -6.46 20.44 -6.59
C HIS A 517 -7.71 20.36 -7.47
N VAL A 518 -7.83 19.32 -8.29
CA VAL A 518 -8.95 19.11 -9.22
C VAL A 518 -9.33 17.63 -9.23
N GLN A 519 -10.61 17.32 -9.00
CA GLN A 519 -11.12 15.94 -9.04
C GLN A 519 -10.30 14.97 -8.15
N HIS A 520 -10.05 15.36 -6.90
CA HIS A 520 -9.37 14.54 -5.88
C HIS A 520 -7.87 14.31 -6.11
N VAL A 521 -7.29 14.99 -7.09
CA VAL A 521 -5.85 14.91 -7.36
C VAL A 521 -5.26 16.31 -7.51
N ASN A 522 -4.02 16.47 -7.07
CA ASN A 522 -3.27 17.68 -7.36
C ASN A 522 -2.71 17.58 -8.78
N ARG A 523 -3.03 18.59 -9.58
CA ARG A 523 -2.47 18.80 -10.91
C ARG A 523 -1.43 19.89 -10.84
N VAL A 524 -0.34 19.73 -11.56
CA VAL A 524 0.69 20.76 -11.67
C VAL A 524 0.97 21.10 -13.13
N ALA A 525 1.32 22.36 -13.35
CA ALA A 525 1.79 22.89 -14.62
C ALA A 525 2.97 23.85 -14.37
N LEU A 526 3.82 24.04 -15.38
CA LEU A 526 5.00 24.89 -15.29
C LEU A 526 4.65 26.34 -15.00
N THR A 527 3.59 26.84 -15.64
CA THR A 527 3.11 28.21 -15.47
C THR A 527 1.66 28.25 -15.00
N ARG A 528 1.28 29.33 -14.29
CA ARG A 528 -0.12 29.59 -13.92
C ARG A 528 -1.03 29.65 -15.15
N ALA A 529 -0.56 30.22 -16.26
CA ALA A 529 -1.34 30.32 -17.49
C ALA A 529 -1.64 28.94 -18.08
N SER A 530 -0.66 28.03 -18.13
CA SER A 530 -0.87 26.64 -18.54
C SER A 530 -1.82 25.92 -17.57
N LEU A 531 -1.66 26.12 -16.25
CA LEU A 531 -2.57 25.56 -15.26
C LEU A 531 -4.01 26.02 -15.45
N ASP A 532 -4.22 27.32 -15.66
CA ASP A 532 -5.55 27.90 -15.86
C ASP A 532 -6.19 27.46 -17.19
N ARG A 533 -5.37 27.20 -18.22
CA ARG A 533 -5.84 26.65 -19.50
C ARG A 533 -6.22 25.18 -19.40
N LEU A 534 -5.37 24.36 -18.77
CA LEU A 534 -5.54 22.90 -18.70
C LEU A 534 -6.55 22.49 -17.63
N HIS A 535 -6.57 23.22 -16.52
CA HIS A 535 -7.34 22.91 -15.32
C HIS A 535 -8.07 24.16 -14.83
N PRO A 536 -8.94 24.78 -15.63
CA PRO A 536 -9.56 26.07 -15.31
C PRO A 536 -10.26 26.05 -13.96
N VAL A 537 -10.12 27.13 -13.18
CA VAL A 537 -10.93 27.37 -11.98
C VAL A 537 -12.37 27.52 -12.45
N ARG A 538 -13.17 26.47 -12.31
CA ARG A 538 -14.60 26.53 -12.53
C ARG A 538 -15.21 27.19 -11.31
N ARG A 539 -15.75 28.40 -11.48
CA ARG A 539 -16.60 28.98 -10.44
C ARG A 539 -17.84 28.09 -10.35
N PRO A 540 -18.12 27.48 -9.19
CA PRO A 540 -19.32 26.67 -9.04
C PRO A 540 -20.54 27.56 -9.29
N ARG A 541 -21.48 27.08 -10.10
CA ARG A 541 -22.72 27.82 -10.43
C ARG A 541 -23.93 26.92 -10.29
N LEU A 542 -25.03 27.53 -9.84
CA LEU A 542 -26.31 26.87 -9.67
C LEU A 542 -27.12 26.77 -10.98
N ASP A 543 -26.71 27.46 -12.05
CA ASP A 543 -27.44 27.58 -13.32
C ASP A 543 -27.03 26.55 -14.38
N ARG A 544 -26.25 25.53 -13.99
CA ARG A 544 -25.74 24.50 -14.90
C ARG A 544 -26.69 23.31 -15.00
N THR A 545 -26.60 22.61 -16.13
CA THR A 545 -27.19 21.28 -16.29
C THR A 545 -26.25 20.23 -15.71
N PHE A 546 -26.80 19.30 -14.95
CA PHE A 546 -26.11 18.21 -14.27
C PHE A 546 -26.74 16.88 -14.71
N ASP A 547 -25.96 15.80 -14.73
CA ASP A 547 -26.40 14.48 -15.22
C ASP A 547 -26.93 13.56 -14.12
N ARG A 548 -26.54 13.80 -12.87
CA ARG A 548 -26.88 12.99 -11.69
C ARG A 548 -27.75 13.71 -10.68
N VAL A 549 -27.83 15.03 -10.77
CA VAL A 549 -28.69 15.85 -9.92
C VAL A 549 -29.54 16.82 -10.73
N VAL A 550 -30.67 17.22 -10.18
CA VAL A 550 -31.46 18.35 -10.66
C VAL A 550 -31.34 19.46 -9.63
N VAL A 551 -31.02 20.67 -10.10
CA VAL A 551 -30.87 21.85 -9.25
C VAL A 551 -31.94 22.85 -9.64
N GLU A 552 -32.77 23.25 -8.67
CA GLU A 552 -33.76 24.30 -8.83
C GLU A 552 -33.48 25.43 -7.83
N ARG A 553 -33.53 26.67 -8.29
CA ARG A 553 -33.42 27.85 -7.42
C ARG A 553 -34.79 28.50 -7.30
N VAL A 554 -35.33 28.53 -6.08
CA VAL A 554 -36.60 29.19 -5.76
C VAL A 554 -36.32 30.30 -4.75
N GLY A 555 -36.15 31.53 -5.24
CA GLY A 555 -35.76 32.66 -4.39
C GLY A 555 -34.39 32.46 -3.74
N ALA A 556 -34.37 32.38 -2.40
CA ALA A 556 -33.17 32.14 -1.60
C ALA A 556 -32.91 30.64 -1.34
N ARG A 557 -33.84 29.76 -1.69
CA ARG A 557 -33.68 28.30 -1.61
C ARG A 557 -32.92 27.75 -2.81
N VAL A 558 -31.97 26.87 -2.55
CA VAL A 558 -31.41 25.94 -3.53
C VAL A 558 -31.98 24.56 -3.24
N GLU A 559 -32.66 23.96 -4.19
CA GLU A 559 -33.23 22.62 -4.09
C GLU A 559 -32.47 21.68 -5.01
N VAL A 560 -32.08 20.52 -4.48
CA VAL A 560 -31.25 19.52 -5.17
C VAL A 560 -31.89 18.15 -5.03
N GLY A 561 -32.30 17.59 -6.17
CA GLY A 561 -32.80 16.22 -6.27
C GLY A 561 -31.74 15.29 -6.83
N VAL A 562 -31.43 14.20 -6.11
CA VAL A 562 -30.55 13.14 -6.60
C VAL A 562 -31.35 12.22 -7.52
N LEU A 563 -30.89 12.04 -8.77
CA LEU A 563 -31.63 11.33 -9.81
C LEU A 563 -31.51 9.80 -9.74
N ARG A 564 -30.60 9.28 -8.92
CA ARG A 564 -30.32 7.85 -8.77
C ARG A 564 -30.32 7.46 -7.30
N PRO A 565 -30.72 6.21 -6.98
CA PRO A 565 -30.69 5.71 -5.61
C PRO A 565 -29.25 5.49 -5.10
N VAL A 566 -28.24 5.43 -5.97
CA VAL A 566 -26.84 5.24 -5.58
C VAL A 566 -25.99 6.43 -6.00
N LEU A 567 -24.98 6.77 -5.18
CA LEU A 567 -24.02 7.83 -5.46
C LEU A 567 -22.79 7.24 -6.16
N ASP A 568 -22.64 7.57 -7.44
CA ASP A 568 -21.42 7.33 -8.21
C ASP A 568 -20.47 8.55 -8.14
N ARG A 569 -19.26 8.42 -8.70
CA ARG A 569 -18.23 9.48 -8.70
C ARG A 569 -18.75 10.77 -9.32
N LEU A 570 -19.58 10.67 -10.35
CA LEU A 570 -20.16 11.84 -11.01
C LEU A 570 -21.17 12.53 -10.08
N ALA A 571 -22.07 11.78 -9.44
CA ALA A 571 -23.03 12.31 -8.47
C ALA A 571 -22.33 13.04 -7.33
N HIS A 572 -21.27 12.46 -6.79
CA HIS A 572 -20.45 13.10 -5.77
C HIS A 572 -19.81 14.42 -6.24
N THR A 573 -19.26 14.43 -7.46
CA THR A 573 -18.62 15.62 -8.04
C THR A 573 -19.63 16.74 -8.28
N GLU A 574 -20.80 16.41 -8.83
CA GLU A 574 -21.86 17.38 -9.11
C GLU A 574 -22.45 17.95 -7.82
N LEU A 575 -22.72 17.10 -6.83
CA LEU A 575 -23.19 17.55 -5.51
C LEU A 575 -22.18 18.48 -4.85
N ASP A 576 -20.88 18.17 -4.90
CA ASP A 576 -19.83 19.06 -4.39
C ASP A 576 -19.80 20.41 -5.11
N GLU A 577 -19.96 20.44 -6.43
CA GLU A 577 -20.07 21.68 -7.19
C GLU A 577 -21.27 22.52 -6.72
N VAL A 578 -22.44 21.89 -6.54
CA VAL A 578 -23.67 22.56 -6.13
C VAL A 578 -23.58 23.09 -4.70
N VAL A 579 -23.09 22.28 -3.75
CA VAL A 579 -22.92 22.70 -2.35
C VAL A 579 -21.90 23.82 -2.25
N THR A 580 -20.80 23.77 -3.03
CA THR A 580 -19.83 24.87 -3.08
C THR A 580 -20.47 26.15 -3.63
N ALA A 581 -21.29 26.04 -4.70
CA ALA A 581 -22.00 27.19 -5.27
C ALA A 581 -22.95 27.82 -4.26
N TYR A 582 -23.70 26.96 -3.56
CA TYR A 582 -24.64 27.35 -2.52
C TYR A 582 -23.97 28.11 -1.36
N LEU A 583 -22.86 27.59 -0.83
CA LEU A 583 -22.14 28.25 0.24
C LEU A 583 -21.55 29.59 -0.20
N ALA A 584 -21.08 29.68 -1.45
CA ALA A 584 -20.52 30.91 -2.01
C ALA A 584 -21.56 31.99 -2.40
N ASP A 585 -22.84 31.62 -2.63
CA ASP A 585 -23.88 32.55 -3.07
C ASP A 585 -24.42 33.39 -1.89
N PRO A 586 -24.19 34.71 -1.83
CA PRO A 586 -24.62 35.55 -0.70
C PRO A 586 -26.15 35.69 -0.57
N VAL A 587 -26.90 35.36 -1.62
CA VAL A 587 -28.37 35.41 -1.63
C VAL A 587 -28.97 34.06 -1.20
N ALA A 588 -28.27 32.95 -1.44
CA ALA A 588 -28.74 31.63 -1.04
C ALA A 588 -28.73 31.46 0.49
N ARG A 589 -29.85 31.02 1.05
CA ARG A 589 -30.10 30.91 2.50
C ARG A 589 -30.31 29.48 2.98
N THR A 590 -30.93 28.62 2.16
CA THR A 590 -31.20 27.22 2.51
C THR A 590 -30.87 26.30 1.34
N LEU A 591 -30.34 25.12 1.66
CA LEU A 591 -30.17 24.01 0.71
C LEU A 591 -31.16 22.90 1.11
N LEU A 592 -32.03 22.50 0.19
CA LEU A 592 -32.94 21.37 0.34
C LEU A 592 -32.43 20.19 -0.50
N LEU A 593 -32.06 19.09 0.14
CA LEU A 593 -31.63 17.86 -0.51
C LEU A 593 -32.75 16.82 -0.46
N HIS A 594 -33.03 16.16 -1.58
CA HIS A 594 -33.96 15.04 -1.64
C HIS A 594 -33.52 13.97 -2.65
N GLY A 595 -34.04 12.76 -2.51
CA GLY A 595 -33.91 11.69 -3.49
C GLY A 595 -35.19 11.48 -4.30
N GLY A 596 -35.40 10.25 -4.77
CA GLY A 596 -36.65 9.84 -5.42
C GLY A 596 -37.77 9.54 -4.41
N ASP A 597 -38.98 9.31 -4.93
CA ASP A 597 -40.19 9.13 -4.12
C ASP A 597 -40.21 7.83 -3.29
N GLU A 598 -39.37 6.85 -3.64
CA GLU A 598 -39.29 5.56 -2.95
C GLU A 598 -37.94 5.30 -2.27
N VAL A 599 -36.90 6.04 -2.66
CA VAL A 599 -35.54 5.86 -2.17
C VAL A 599 -34.86 7.22 -2.11
N PHE A 600 -34.35 7.57 -0.94
CA PHE A 600 -33.49 8.73 -0.77
C PHE A 600 -32.09 8.44 -1.31
N CYS A 601 -31.42 7.43 -0.76
CA CYS A 601 -30.14 6.92 -1.23
C CYS A 601 -29.80 5.58 -0.56
N GLU A 602 -29.44 4.56 -1.34
CA GLU A 602 -29.05 3.20 -0.91
C GLU A 602 -27.54 3.05 -0.68
N GLY A 603 -26.77 4.12 -0.87
CA GLY A 603 -25.33 4.13 -0.63
C GLY A 603 -24.51 4.42 -1.88
N LEU A 604 -23.32 3.81 -1.92
CA LEU A 604 -22.30 4.03 -2.94
C LEU A 604 -22.46 3.05 -4.10
N ASP A 605 -22.11 3.47 -5.32
CA ASP A 605 -22.01 2.55 -6.45
C ASP A 605 -20.76 1.64 -6.29
N LEU A 606 -21.00 0.39 -5.91
CA LEU A 606 -19.95 -0.60 -5.66
C LEU A 606 -19.15 -0.97 -6.92
N THR A 607 -19.69 -0.72 -8.12
CA THR A 607 -19.01 -1.02 -9.38
C THR A 607 -17.83 -0.07 -9.66
N GLU A 608 -17.77 1.06 -8.95
CA GLU A 608 -16.71 2.07 -9.11
C GLU A 608 -15.59 1.97 -8.07
N ILE A 609 -15.62 0.95 -7.19
CA ILE A 609 -14.58 0.70 -6.21
C ILE A 609 -13.33 0.15 -6.92
N GLY A 610 -12.29 0.98 -6.96
CA GLY A 610 -11.02 0.68 -7.64
C GLY A 610 -10.04 -0.13 -6.79
N TRP A 611 -8.81 -0.25 -7.30
CA TRP A 611 -7.69 -0.90 -6.62
C TRP A 611 -7.52 -0.34 -5.19
N GLY A 612 -7.58 -1.20 -4.17
CA GLY A 612 -7.42 -0.81 -2.76
C GLY A 612 -8.73 -0.64 -1.96
N GLY A 613 -9.90 -0.88 -2.55
CA GLY A 613 -11.19 -0.84 -1.83
C GLY A 613 -11.69 0.57 -1.50
N THR A 614 -11.03 1.59 -2.03
CA THR A 614 -11.35 2.99 -1.73
C THR A 614 -12.33 3.56 -2.75
N LEU A 615 -13.42 4.17 -2.28
CA LEU A 615 -14.24 5.03 -3.11
C LEU A 615 -13.62 6.44 -3.22
N VAL A 616 -13.65 6.99 -4.42
CA VAL A 616 -13.23 8.36 -4.72
C VAL A 616 -14.38 9.32 -4.41
N THR A 617 -14.26 10.10 -3.32
CA THR A 617 -15.21 11.15 -2.95
C THR A 617 -14.54 12.53 -2.93
N PRO A 618 -15.32 13.62 -3.09
CA PRO A 618 -15.15 14.94 -2.50
C PRO A 618 -13.85 15.26 -1.78
N PRO A 619 -13.07 16.33 -2.04
CA PRO A 619 -12.26 16.89 -0.93
C PRO A 619 -13.15 17.19 0.29
N HIS A 620 -14.43 17.52 0.04
CA HIS A 620 -15.46 17.73 1.03
C HIS A 620 -16.30 16.48 1.36
N GLY A 621 -15.81 15.27 1.06
CA GLY A 621 -16.43 13.98 1.37
C GLY A 621 -17.62 13.57 0.47
N ALA A 622 -18.32 12.49 0.84
CA ALA A 622 -19.52 12.01 0.16
C ALA A 622 -20.56 13.14 -0.02
N ALA A 623 -21.13 13.20 -1.24
CA ALA A 623 -22.03 14.25 -1.72
C ALA A 623 -21.47 15.69 -1.58
N GLY A 624 -20.16 15.84 -1.39
CA GLY A 624 -19.54 17.14 -1.11
C GLY A 624 -20.02 17.79 0.19
N LEU A 625 -20.61 17.03 1.11
CA LEU A 625 -21.20 17.53 2.36
C LEU A 625 -20.46 16.99 3.59
N THR A 626 -20.15 15.70 3.60
CA THR A 626 -19.76 14.99 4.82
C THR A 626 -18.43 15.45 5.42
N GLY A 627 -17.53 16.03 4.63
CA GLY A 627 -16.23 16.55 5.06
C GLY A 627 -16.17 18.07 5.22
N ARG A 628 -17.29 18.80 5.17
CA ARG A 628 -17.31 20.26 5.27
C ARG A 628 -17.25 20.76 6.71
N ALA A 629 -16.21 21.52 7.03
CA ALA A 629 -16.13 22.30 8.27
C ALA A 629 -16.86 23.65 8.16
N ASP A 630 -17.11 24.13 6.94
CA ASP A 630 -17.63 25.47 6.59
C ASP A 630 -19.14 25.49 6.30
N LEU A 631 -19.90 24.50 6.76
CA LEU A 631 -21.33 24.35 6.51
C LEU A 631 -22.20 25.34 7.31
N ASP A 632 -21.93 26.63 7.18
CA ASP A 632 -22.54 27.72 7.95
C ASP A 632 -23.94 28.10 7.50
N LYS A 633 -24.40 27.54 6.39
CA LYS A 633 -25.76 27.75 5.91
C LYS A 633 -26.61 26.48 6.09
N PRO A 634 -27.90 26.62 6.46
CA PRO A 634 -28.81 25.50 6.67
C PRO A 634 -28.86 24.49 5.52
N VAL A 635 -28.91 23.21 5.87
CA VAL A 635 -29.09 22.10 4.92
C VAL A 635 -30.22 21.25 5.47
N VAL A 636 -31.32 21.17 4.72
CA VAL A 636 -32.53 20.42 5.05
C VAL A 636 -32.60 19.21 4.13
N ALA A 637 -32.86 18.02 4.67
CA ALA A 637 -33.08 16.82 3.87
C ALA A 637 -34.54 16.37 3.94
N ALA A 638 -35.12 15.99 2.81
CA ALA A 638 -36.40 15.31 2.71
C ALA A 638 -36.17 13.85 2.31
N VAL A 639 -36.54 12.92 3.21
CA VAL A 639 -36.24 11.50 3.07
C VAL A 639 -37.53 10.72 2.83
N ALA A 640 -37.69 10.23 1.60
CA ALA A 640 -38.69 9.24 1.25
C ALA A 640 -38.02 7.87 1.11
N GLY A 641 -38.51 6.87 1.86
CA GLY A 641 -38.01 5.49 1.79
C GLY A 641 -36.59 5.28 2.32
N ALA A 642 -35.77 4.50 1.62
CA ALA A 642 -34.47 4.03 2.11
C ALA A 642 -33.39 5.12 2.10
N ALA A 643 -32.70 5.29 3.23
CA ALA A 643 -31.48 6.09 3.39
C ALA A 643 -30.40 5.23 4.07
N HIS A 644 -29.63 4.49 3.28
CA HIS A 644 -28.66 3.50 3.75
C HIS A 644 -27.23 3.90 3.39
N ASP A 645 -26.26 3.42 4.17
CA ASP A 645 -24.82 3.62 3.97
C ASP A 645 -24.50 5.10 3.71
N ALA A 646 -23.89 5.44 2.57
CA ALA A 646 -23.59 6.84 2.23
C ALA A 646 -24.81 7.76 2.22
N GLY A 647 -26.01 7.24 1.96
CA GLY A 647 -27.26 8.00 2.11
C GLY A 647 -27.46 8.47 3.55
N LEU A 648 -27.26 7.57 4.52
CA LEU A 648 -27.30 7.91 5.94
C LEU A 648 -26.14 8.83 6.34
N GLU A 649 -24.93 8.59 5.81
CA GLU A 649 -23.76 9.46 6.07
C GLU A 649 -24.01 10.91 5.62
N VAL A 650 -24.68 11.11 4.49
CA VAL A 650 -25.10 12.43 4.02
C VAL A 650 -26.14 13.06 4.96
N LEU A 651 -27.11 12.29 5.46
CA LEU A 651 -28.10 12.79 6.43
C LEU A 651 -27.45 13.23 7.75
N LEU A 652 -26.41 12.53 8.21
CA LEU A 652 -25.64 12.91 9.40
C LEU A 652 -24.94 14.27 9.22
N ALA A 653 -24.72 14.73 7.99
CA ALA A 653 -24.18 16.04 7.69
C ALA A 653 -25.26 17.13 7.53
N CYS A 654 -26.53 16.77 7.42
CA CYS A 654 -27.64 17.72 7.30
C CYS A 654 -28.04 18.30 8.66
N HIS A 655 -28.55 19.54 8.65
CA HIS A 655 -28.95 20.25 9.87
C HIS A 655 -30.37 19.89 10.34
N VAL A 656 -31.28 19.63 9.38
CA VAL A 656 -32.66 19.24 9.66
C VAL A 656 -33.04 18.12 8.72
N VAL A 657 -33.58 17.02 9.25
CA VAL A 657 -34.01 15.87 8.46
C VAL A 657 -35.50 15.63 8.66
N VAL A 658 -36.26 15.70 7.56
CA VAL A 658 -37.69 15.36 7.51
C VAL A 658 -37.82 13.99 6.86
N ALA A 659 -38.27 13.01 7.64
CA ALA A 659 -38.48 11.65 7.17
C ALA A 659 -39.97 11.36 6.97
N GLU A 660 -40.31 10.66 5.91
CA GLU A 660 -41.67 10.16 5.71
C GLU A 660 -41.94 8.89 6.54
N GLU A 661 -43.21 8.66 6.87
CA GLU A 661 -43.65 7.37 7.39
C GLU A 661 -43.27 6.25 6.41
N GLY A 662 -42.51 5.27 6.90
CA GLY A 662 -41.95 4.18 6.09
C GLY A 662 -40.51 4.40 5.62
N ALA A 663 -39.89 5.54 5.94
CA ALA A 663 -38.45 5.71 5.74
C ALA A 663 -37.64 4.76 6.64
N THR A 664 -36.49 4.28 6.14
CA THR A 664 -35.60 3.36 6.85
C THR A 664 -34.14 3.80 6.77
N PHE A 665 -33.39 3.57 7.85
CA PHE A 665 -31.99 4.00 8.00
C PHE A 665 -31.11 2.83 8.42
N ALA A 666 -29.95 2.65 7.77
CA ALA A 666 -29.04 1.56 8.09
C ALA A 666 -27.59 1.82 7.63
N LEU A 667 -26.64 1.19 8.32
CA LEU A 667 -25.22 1.09 7.90
C LEU A 667 -24.88 -0.39 7.67
N THR A 668 -25.02 -0.83 6.44
CA THR A 668 -24.81 -2.23 6.00
C THR A 668 -23.41 -2.48 5.43
N GLN A 669 -22.57 -1.44 5.32
CA GLN A 669 -21.21 -1.50 4.75
C GLN A 669 -20.35 -2.69 5.25
N PRO A 670 -20.32 -3.05 6.56
CA PRO A 670 -19.50 -4.16 7.03
C PRO A 670 -19.87 -5.51 6.41
N TRP A 671 -21.15 -5.73 6.08
CA TRP A 671 -21.63 -6.94 5.41
C TRP A 671 -21.26 -6.99 3.91
N LYS A 672 -20.85 -5.85 3.36
CA LYS A 672 -20.34 -5.68 2.00
C LYS A 672 -18.79 -5.67 1.96
N GLY A 673 -18.12 -5.88 3.10
CA GLY A 673 -16.66 -5.79 3.22
C GLY A 673 -16.11 -4.36 3.20
N LEU A 674 -16.94 -3.37 3.53
CA LEU A 674 -16.61 -1.94 3.54
C LEU A 674 -16.70 -1.34 4.94
N VAL A 675 -16.09 -0.18 5.13
CA VAL A 675 -16.12 0.60 6.38
C VAL A 675 -16.98 1.86 6.18
N ALA A 676 -17.67 2.31 7.24
CA ALA A 676 -18.40 3.58 7.24
C ALA A 676 -17.44 4.76 7.48
N GLU A 677 -16.82 5.26 6.41
CA GLU A 677 -15.70 6.19 6.48
C GLU A 677 -16.09 7.65 6.75
N HIS A 678 -17.21 8.15 6.19
CA HIS A 678 -17.49 9.59 6.05
C HIS A 678 -18.00 10.27 7.33
N GLY A 679 -17.25 10.13 8.43
CA GLY A 679 -17.62 10.65 9.75
C GLY A 679 -18.84 9.97 10.36
N ALA A 680 -19.24 8.81 9.81
CA ALA A 680 -20.42 8.06 10.21
C ALA A 680 -20.35 7.67 11.67
N HIS A 681 -19.25 7.04 12.09
CA HIS A 681 -19.08 6.56 13.47
C HIS A 681 -19.10 7.68 14.50
N GLU A 682 -18.44 8.81 14.22
CA GLU A 682 -18.34 9.93 15.15
C GLU A 682 -19.67 10.69 15.26
N ARG A 683 -20.28 11.07 14.12
CA ARG A 683 -21.55 11.81 14.11
C ARG A 683 -22.72 10.95 14.58
N LEU A 684 -22.80 9.69 14.17
CA LEU A 684 -23.88 8.80 14.59
C LEU A 684 -23.83 8.58 16.11
N ALA A 685 -22.65 8.28 16.67
CA ALA A 685 -22.53 8.09 18.12
C ALA A 685 -22.89 9.36 18.92
N GLY A 686 -22.57 10.55 18.39
CA GLY A 686 -22.97 11.82 18.97
C GLY A 686 -24.48 12.09 18.95
N LEU A 687 -25.18 11.62 17.91
CA LEU A 687 -26.63 11.83 17.74
C LEU A 687 -27.48 10.79 18.49
N VAL A 688 -27.20 9.49 18.25
CA VAL A 688 -28.05 8.39 18.74
C VAL A 688 -27.47 7.66 19.96
N GLY A 689 -26.29 8.06 20.40
CA GLY A 689 -25.53 7.40 21.45
C GLY A 689 -24.72 6.20 20.96
N ARG A 690 -23.61 5.92 21.64
CA ARG A 690 -22.61 4.92 21.21
C ARG A 690 -23.19 3.51 21.01
N ARG A 691 -24.08 3.05 21.90
CA ARG A 691 -24.62 1.68 21.82
C ARG A 691 -25.50 1.45 20.60
N LEU A 692 -26.37 2.41 20.28
CA LEU A 692 -27.22 2.32 19.12
C LEU A 692 -26.42 2.48 17.83
N ALA A 693 -25.41 3.36 17.83
CA ALA A 693 -24.47 3.48 16.71
C ALA A 693 -23.72 2.17 16.45
N ASP A 694 -23.15 1.54 17.49
CA ASP A 694 -22.43 0.26 17.36
C ASP A 694 -23.38 -0.86 16.89
N ASP A 695 -24.61 -0.91 17.40
CA ASP A 695 -25.62 -1.89 16.97
C ASP A 695 -25.98 -1.74 15.48
N LEU A 696 -26.24 -0.51 15.01
CA LEU A 696 -26.51 -0.23 13.59
C LEU A 696 -25.36 -0.65 12.68
N VAL A 697 -24.12 -0.34 13.06
CA VAL A 697 -22.91 -0.67 12.30
C VAL A 697 -22.66 -2.17 12.28
N LEU A 698 -22.65 -2.81 13.45
CA LEU A 698 -22.22 -4.20 13.59
C LEU A 698 -23.27 -5.18 13.07
N THR A 699 -24.56 -4.88 13.24
CA THR A 699 -25.65 -5.78 12.85
C THR A 699 -26.24 -5.45 11.48
N GLY A 700 -25.99 -4.24 10.96
CA GLY A 700 -26.64 -3.74 9.75
C GLY A 700 -28.16 -3.58 9.90
N ARG A 701 -28.69 -3.52 11.13
CA ARG A 701 -30.14 -3.48 11.34
C ARG A 701 -30.75 -2.21 10.75
N LEU A 702 -32.02 -2.34 10.34
CA LEU A 702 -32.83 -1.20 9.92
C LEU A 702 -33.35 -0.46 11.16
N LEU A 703 -33.33 0.86 11.08
CA LEU A 703 -34.03 1.77 11.99
C LEU A 703 -35.23 2.36 11.25
N ASP A 704 -36.42 2.25 11.81
CA ASP A 704 -37.60 2.88 11.20
C ASP A 704 -37.67 4.39 11.50
N ALA A 705 -38.54 5.12 10.80
CA ALA A 705 -38.68 6.56 10.96
C ALA A 705 -39.03 7.01 12.40
N ARG A 706 -39.82 6.22 13.14
CA ARG A 706 -40.21 6.57 14.52
C ARG A 706 -39.09 6.32 15.50
N GLU A 707 -38.39 5.20 15.36
CA GLU A 707 -37.18 4.91 16.12
C GLU A 707 -36.09 5.96 15.83
N ALA A 708 -35.91 6.34 14.57
CA ALA A 708 -34.97 7.38 14.17
C ALA A 708 -35.30 8.74 14.81
N LEU A 709 -36.58 9.10 14.90
CA LEU A 709 -37.01 10.31 15.61
C LEU A 709 -36.74 10.22 17.11
N ALA A 710 -37.07 9.08 17.72
CA ALA A 710 -36.85 8.85 19.16
C ALA A 710 -35.34 8.88 19.52
N ALA A 711 -34.49 8.42 18.60
CA ALA A 711 -33.04 8.41 18.74
C ALA A 711 -32.39 9.77 18.42
N GLY A 712 -33.13 10.74 17.88
CA GLY A 712 -32.58 12.03 17.47
C GLY A 712 -31.84 12.00 16.13
N LEU A 713 -31.94 10.92 15.36
CA LEU A 713 -31.35 10.80 14.02
C LEU A 713 -32.09 11.66 12.99
N VAL A 714 -33.41 11.79 13.12
CA VAL A 714 -34.24 12.67 12.27
C VAL A 714 -34.98 13.71 13.10
N SER A 715 -35.25 14.86 12.50
CA SER A 715 -35.89 15.98 13.20
C SER A 715 -37.41 15.88 13.22
N ARG A 716 -38.01 15.28 12.18
CA ARG A 716 -39.47 15.16 12.02
C ARG A 716 -39.84 13.89 11.27
N VAL A 717 -40.98 13.31 11.64
CA VAL A 717 -41.67 12.26 10.87
C VAL A 717 -43.00 12.81 10.37
N VAL A 718 -43.27 12.65 9.08
CA VAL A 718 -44.48 13.17 8.42
C VAL A 718 -45.17 12.08 7.59
N PRO A 719 -46.46 12.21 7.26
CA PRO A 719 -47.16 11.23 6.41
C PRO A 719 -46.43 10.99 5.08
N ARG A 720 -46.49 9.76 4.57
CA ARG A 720 -45.91 9.41 3.27
C ARG A 720 -46.44 10.33 2.15
N GLY A 721 -45.56 10.78 1.27
CA GLY A 721 -45.82 11.73 0.19
C GLY A 721 -45.86 13.22 0.60
N SER A 722 -45.63 13.54 1.88
CA SER A 722 -45.63 14.94 2.37
C SER A 722 -44.24 15.47 2.74
N GLY A 723 -43.19 14.64 2.67
CA GLY A 723 -41.83 14.96 3.11
C GLY A 723 -41.27 16.20 2.45
N LEU A 724 -41.29 16.25 1.12
CA LEU A 724 -40.72 17.36 0.35
C LEU A 724 -41.47 18.67 0.58
N ALA A 725 -42.80 18.62 0.66
CA ALA A 725 -43.61 19.81 0.94
C ALA A 725 -43.30 20.40 2.31
N VAL A 726 -43.24 19.56 3.35
CA VAL A 726 -42.89 20.01 4.71
C VAL A 726 -41.46 20.53 4.80
N ALA A 727 -40.52 19.91 4.07
CA ALA A 727 -39.14 20.39 4.01
C ALA A 727 -39.02 21.77 3.35
N ARG A 728 -39.81 22.05 2.30
CA ARG A 728 -39.91 23.38 1.69
C ARG A 728 -40.48 24.42 2.65
N GLU A 729 -41.55 24.10 3.37
CA GLU A 729 -42.12 25.00 4.40
C GLU A 729 -41.11 25.33 5.51
N LEU A 730 -40.23 24.37 5.84
CA LEU A 730 -39.15 24.60 6.80
C LEU A 730 -38.09 25.54 6.24
N CYS A 731 -37.71 25.36 4.98
CA CYS A 731 -36.81 26.28 4.30
C CYS A 731 -37.38 27.70 4.29
N ASP A 732 -38.65 27.87 3.91
CA ASP A 732 -39.33 29.17 3.88
C ASP A 732 -39.32 29.84 5.27
N ARG A 733 -39.50 29.05 6.34
CA ARG A 733 -39.44 29.55 7.72
C ARG A 733 -38.05 30.04 8.10
N VAL A 734 -37.01 29.28 7.75
CA VAL A 734 -35.62 29.66 8.00
C VAL A 734 -35.24 30.89 7.18
N GLU A 735 -35.76 31.02 5.97
CA GLU A 735 -35.54 32.18 5.10
C GLU A 735 -36.14 33.48 5.64
N GLY A 736 -37.19 33.40 6.45
CA GLY A 736 -37.75 34.54 7.19
C GLY A 736 -36.88 35.04 8.35
N ALA A 737 -35.87 34.27 8.79
CA ALA A 737 -34.95 34.66 9.86
C ALA A 737 -33.83 35.59 9.36
N ALA A 738 -33.11 36.21 10.30
CA ALA A 738 -31.90 36.97 9.99
C ALA A 738 -30.78 36.00 9.57
N PRO A 739 -30.28 36.06 8.31
CA PRO A 739 -29.31 35.10 7.79
C PRO A 739 -28.01 35.07 8.61
N THR A 740 -27.51 36.22 9.06
CA THR A 740 -26.30 36.30 9.88
C THR A 740 -26.44 35.60 11.22
N ALA A 741 -27.60 35.72 11.87
CA ALA A 741 -27.89 35.08 13.15
C ALA A 741 -28.01 33.55 13.02
N VAL A 742 -28.62 33.07 11.94
CA VAL A 742 -28.69 31.63 11.64
C VAL A 742 -27.28 31.07 11.41
N GLN A 743 -26.47 31.74 10.59
CA GLN A 743 -25.11 31.30 10.29
C GLN A 743 -24.23 31.25 11.54
N ALA A 744 -24.27 32.28 12.38
CA ALA A 744 -23.56 32.29 13.65
C ALA A 744 -24.03 31.18 14.60
N SER A 745 -25.33 30.92 14.66
CA SER A 745 -25.88 29.82 15.47
C SER A 745 -25.33 28.45 15.05
N LEU A 746 -25.18 28.23 13.73
CA LEU A 746 -24.62 26.99 13.19
C LEU A 746 -23.10 26.88 13.39
N ARG A 747 -22.37 28.01 13.40
CA ARG A 747 -20.95 28.02 13.77
C ARG A 747 -20.75 27.66 15.23
N MET A 748 -21.56 28.26 16.11
CA MET A 748 -21.52 27.98 17.56
C MET A 748 -21.76 26.51 17.87
N SER A 749 -22.73 25.86 17.22
CA SER A 749 -23.04 24.46 17.51
C SER A 749 -21.90 23.49 17.17
N ARG A 750 -20.91 23.94 16.40
CA ARG A 750 -19.73 23.16 16.01
C ARG A 750 -18.51 23.41 16.89
N GLU A 751 -18.49 24.49 17.68
CA GLU A 751 -17.38 24.77 18.61
C GLU A 751 -17.56 23.99 19.92
N VAL A 752 -16.47 23.42 20.45
CA VAL A 752 -16.48 22.76 21.76
C VAL A 752 -16.76 23.83 22.83
N ALA A 753 -17.93 23.75 23.46
CA ALA A 753 -18.34 24.71 24.48
C ALA A 753 -17.40 24.69 25.69
N VAL A 754 -16.71 25.80 25.96
CA VAL A 754 -16.10 26.06 27.27
C VAL A 754 -17.19 26.59 28.20
N PRO A 755 -17.54 25.90 29.31
CA PRO A 755 -18.61 26.36 30.19
C PRO A 755 -18.33 27.79 30.71
N GLY A 756 -19.29 28.70 30.50
CA GLY A 756 -19.26 30.06 31.07
C GLY A 756 -18.56 31.15 30.24
N ARG A 757 -18.13 30.87 29.00
CA ARG A 757 -17.62 31.89 28.06
C ARG A 757 -18.49 31.96 26.81
N THR A 758 -18.99 33.15 26.50
CA THR A 758 -19.59 33.46 25.20
C THR A 758 -18.54 33.25 24.12
N SER A 759 -18.87 32.51 23.06
CA SER A 759 -17.93 32.30 21.94
C SER A 759 -17.66 33.62 21.22
N ARG A 760 -16.42 33.78 20.72
CA ARG A 760 -16.02 34.95 19.91
C ARG A 760 -16.92 35.13 18.67
N CYS A 761 -17.46 34.04 18.11
CA CYS A 761 -18.40 34.15 16.99
C CYS A 761 -19.71 34.86 17.37
N VAL A 762 -20.12 34.84 18.65
CA VAL A 762 -21.28 35.59 19.17
C VAL A 762 -20.94 37.06 19.34
N ASP A 763 -19.75 37.40 19.83
CA ASP A 763 -19.31 38.78 19.96
C ASP A 763 -19.29 39.51 18.61
N GLU A 764 -19.03 38.78 17.52
CA GLU A 764 -19.03 39.29 16.14
C GLU A 764 -20.44 39.52 15.54
N VAL A 765 -21.49 38.91 16.11
CA VAL A 765 -22.89 39.05 15.63
C VAL A 765 -23.90 39.49 16.71
N ALA A 766 -23.42 39.90 17.90
CA ALA A 766 -24.26 40.24 19.05
C ALA A 766 -25.33 41.31 18.73
N PHE A 767 -25.05 42.14 17.74
CA PHE A 767 -26.02 42.97 17.03
C PHE A 767 -25.84 42.72 15.53
N SER A 768 -26.60 41.77 14.96
CA SER A 768 -26.49 41.51 13.53
C SER A 768 -26.82 42.76 12.72
N GLU A 769 -26.14 42.95 11.58
CA GLU A 769 -26.45 44.02 10.64
C GLU A 769 -27.93 43.99 10.25
N ASP A 770 -28.49 42.78 10.05
CA ASP A 770 -29.92 42.55 9.82
C ASP A 770 -30.84 43.12 10.92
N LEU A 771 -30.38 43.11 12.18
CA LEU A 771 -31.12 43.65 13.32
C LEU A 771 -30.97 45.17 13.39
N LEU A 772 -29.77 45.70 13.12
CA LEU A 772 -29.51 47.13 13.12
C LEU A 772 -30.29 47.85 12.00
N ASP A 773 -30.36 47.25 10.80
CA ASP A 773 -31.14 47.76 9.66
C ASP A 773 -32.66 47.75 9.92
N ARG A 774 -33.15 46.85 10.77
CA ARG A 774 -34.57 46.81 11.19
C ARG A 774 -34.91 47.84 12.27
N LEU A 775 -33.91 48.35 12.98
CA LEU A 775 -34.06 49.30 14.08
C LEU A 775 -33.81 50.76 13.65
N SER A 776 -33.17 50.98 12.50
CA SER A 776 -33.06 52.28 11.80
C SER A 776 -34.27 52.57 10.93
#